data_AF-A0A8T7M8B6-F1
#
_entry.id   AF-A0A8T7M8B6-F1
#
_cell.length_a   1.000
_cell.length_b   1.000
_cell.length_c   1.000
_cell.angle_alpha   90.00
_cell.angle_beta   90.00
_cell.angle_gamma   90.00
#
_symmetry.space_group_name_H-M   'P 1'
#
loop_
_entity.id
_entity.type
_entity.pdbx_description
1 polymer ?
#
loop_
_entity_poly.entity_id
_entity_poly.type
_entity_poly.pdbx_seq_one_letter_code
_entity_poly.pdbx_strand_id
1 'polypeptide(L)'
;MLKYRFGGVIVAMLLAVMLASAFDLPTAQAAENRASVLWYQGSAVEFSGWKLDGLRLDGEALTLDPIHSKNANDPYAPGSYNGGNYFNGGSYYYGEGLAPYYGSPGGFNSAIASWNADAPPGSWVMVSLRALVNGRWTKFYTMGVWAADNATVRRHSVDGQNDADGRVDTDTLSLNSSAVAFQLKVTLYSANPTLALPHLWHVSVNTLRNGTTPAFSSDRKAWGKDLPVPERSQMIYPDGGEVWCSPTSLSMVMAFLDGKYGLSGLTRTVPQTAEATYDWIYKGNGNWPFNVAHATTGLNGALNGAVMRYQSLVQVERWIEQGIPVIASVAYSPGQLPGSPISATDGHLLVIRGFDTNGNPIVNDPAGDPRKGQSVRIVYPRAAFERVWQDGSGGAVYLLYPRNGWTDPRQWISPDYVGSQYAYPEIGKLWSDADAATLSGKSGRGWVWGTGPSTPAMLENYDEGVNGLRVVQYFDKTRMEITIPQGDRNSLWFVTNGLLTEELVSGKMQVGNGRFENRTPANIPVAGDPDSPLAPTYATFENLATLPGFEQTRRATNHTGQPISETLDRQGNVTQGSSGGLKYANYDAKLGHNIPDVLWSWMNNSARSGIDNWIFVLGYPISEPYWVQVNIGGKPVRVLAQLYERRALTYNPANPAEWQVEMGNIGQHYYRWRYGG
;
A
#
# COMPACT_ATOMS: atom_id res chain seq x y z
N MET A 1 -59.33 -12.38 -38.97
CA MET A 1 -59.12 -11.99 -40.37
C MET A 1 -57.63 -11.78 -40.60
N LEU A 2 -57.11 -12.40 -41.68
CA LEU A 2 -55.85 -12.24 -42.45
C LEU A 2 -54.61 -11.61 -41.76
N LYS A 3 -53.44 -12.29 -41.65
CA LYS A 3 -52.36 -12.52 -42.68
C LYS A 3 -51.82 -11.18 -43.26
N TYR A 4 -50.51 -10.86 -43.31
CA TYR A 4 -49.37 -11.42 -44.08
C TYR A 4 -48.04 -10.81 -43.52
N ARG A 5 -46.85 -11.45 -43.38
CA ARG A 5 -45.93 -12.27 -44.21
C ARG A 5 -45.03 -11.51 -45.22
N PHE A 6 -43.69 -11.61 -44.99
CA PHE A 6 -42.50 -11.64 -45.91
C PHE A 6 -42.29 -10.45 -46.88
N GLY A 7 -41.09 -9.97 -47.28
CA GLY A 7 -39.72 -10.51 -47.42
C GLY A 7 -39.23 -10.30 -48.89
N GLY A 8 -37.97 -9.89 -49.14
CA GLY A 8 -37.31 -9.86 -50.48
C GLY A 8 -36.68 -8.49 -50.85
N VAL A 9 -35.35 -8.23 -50.83
CA VAL A 9 -34.16 -8.68 -51.64
C VAL A 9 -33.92 -7.86 -52.94
N ILE A 10 -32.60 -7.67 -53.27
CA ILE A 10 -31.88 -7.18 -54.50
C ILE A 10 -31.27 -5.76 -54.31
N VAL A 11 -29.96 -5.50 -54.17
CA VAL A 11 -28.66 -5.86 -54.84
C VAL A 11 -28.22 -4.87 -55.96
N ALA A 12 -27.04 -4.25 -55.74
CA ALA A 12 -26.05 -3.65 -56.67
C ALA A 12 -26.46 -2.39 -57.47
N MET A 13 -25.63 -1.40 -57.80
CA MET A 13 -24.18 -1.13 -57.73
C MET A 13 -24.03 0.38 -58.10
N LEU A 14 -23.12 1.14 -57.48
CA LEU A 14 -22.27 2.10 -58.20
C LEU A 14 -21.18 2.67 -57.28
N LEU A 15 -19.95 2.55 -57.79
CA LEU A 15 -18.68 3.00 -57.25
C LEU A 15 -18.68 4.51 -56.93
N ALA A 16 -18.10 4.87 -55.79
CA ALA A 16 -17.32 6.09 -55.66
C ALA A 16 -16.07 5.80 -54.84
N VAL A 17 -14.92 5.94 -55.51
CA VAL A 17 -13.59 5.73 -54.95
C VAL A 17 -13.23 6.87 -54.00
N MET A 18 -12.71 6.44 -52.86
CA MET A 18 -11.99 7.12 -51.79
C MET A 18 -11.40 8.51 -52.08
N LEU A 19 -11.70 9.44 -51.18
CA LEU A 19 -10.76 10.42 -50.67
C LEU A 19 -10.72 10.26 -49.14
N ALA A 20 -9.63 9.67 -48.66
CA ALA A 20 -9.38 9.44 -47.25
C ALA A 20 -9.11 10.78 -46.54
N SER A 21 -10.12 11.30 -45.85
CA SER A 21 -9.91 12.13 -44.67
C SER A 21 -9.76 11.18 -43.49
N ALA A 22 -8.53 11.06 -42.97
CA ALA A 22 -8.25 10.36 -41.74
C ALA A 22 -9.04 11.04 -40.61
N PHE A 23 -10.19 10.46 -40.27
CA PHE A 23 -10.77 10.66 -38.96
C PHE A 23 -9.90 9.87 -38.00
N ASP A 24 -9.21 10.56 -37.10
CA ASP A 24 -8.65 9.96 -35.90
C ASP A 24 -9.80 9.27 -35.16
N LEU A 25 -9.94 7.96 -35.38
CA LEU A 25 -10.68 7.11 -34.46
C LEU A 25 -9.99 7.24 -33.11
N PRO A 26 -10.73 7.44 -32.00
CA PRO A 26 -10.11 7.43 -30.69
C PRO A 26 -9.38 6.10 -30.55
N THR A 27 -8.05 6.17 -30.42
CA THR A 27 -7.24 5.01 -30.08
C THR A 27 -7.87 4.37 -28.84
N ALA A 28 -8.35 3.14 -28.97
CA ALA A 28 -8.88 2.38 -27.85
C ALA A 28 -7.82 2.41 -26.75
N GLN A 29 -8.11 3.13 -25.66
CA GLN A 29 -7.28 3.15 -24.47
C GLN A 29 -7.14 1.69 -24.05
N ALA A 30 -5.90 1.19 -23.97
CA ALA A 30 -5.67 -0.19 -23.56
C ALA A 30 -6.44 -0.46 -22.27
N ALA A 31 -7.27 -1.52 -22.25
CA ALA A 31 -8.07 -1.84 -21.08
C ALA A 31 -7.14 -1.98 -19.87
N GLU A 32 -7.40 -1.21 -18.81
CA GLU A 32 -6.58 -1.32 -17.60
C GLU A 32 -6.77 -2.69 -16.96
N ASN A 33 -5.68 -3.24 -16.42
CA ASN A 33 -5.76 -4.48 -15.66
C ASN A 33 -6.52 -4.25 -14.35
N ARG A 34 -7.37 -5.23 -13.99
CA ARG A 34 -7.96 -5.33 -12.65
C ARG A 34 -6.81 -5.28 -11.64
N ALA A 35 -6.96 -4.49 -10.59
CA ALA A 35 -5.97 -4.34 -9.54
C ALA A 35 -6.67 -4.37 -8.18
N SER A 36 -6.09 -5.08 -7.22
CA SER A 36 -6.59 -5.10 -5.84
C SER A 36 -5.46 -4.83 -4.87
N VAL A 37 -5.62 -3.83 -4.00
CA VAL A 37 -4.60 -3.46 -3.01
C VAL A 37 -5.21 -3.64 -1.63
N LEU A 38 -4.55 -4.44 -0.79
CA LEU A 38 -4.86 -4.52 0.63
C LEU A 38 -3.94 -3.56 1.39
N TRP A 39 -4.56 -2.65 2.12
CA TRP A 39 -3.94 -1.93 3.18
C TRP A 39 -4.34 -2.52 4.54
N TYR A 40 -3.41 -2.50 5.48
CA TYR A 40 -3.51 -3.16 6.78
C TYR A 40 -2.76 -2.34 7.83
N GLN A 41 -3.34 -2.20 9.03
CA GLN A 41 -2.68 -1.75 10.26
C GLN A 41 -3.16 -2.60 11.42
N GLY A 42 -2.25 -3.16 12.20
CA GLY A 42 -2.62 -3.96 13.37
C GLY A 42 -1.53 -4.05 14.41
N SER A 43 -0.63 -3.07 14.50
CA SER A 43 0.40 -3.01 15.54
C SER A 43 0.52 -1.61 16.14
N ALA A 44 1.15 -1.52 17.32
CA ALA A 44 1.39 -0.24 18.00
C ALA A 44 2.19 0.74 17.13
N VAL A 45 3.19 0.24 16.40
CA VAL A 45 4.00 1.03 15.45
C VAL A 45 3.15 1.57 14.31
N GLU A 46 2.28 0.74 13.76
CA GLU A 46 1.36 1.12 12.68
C GLU A 46 0.35 2.18 13.14
N PHE A 47 -0.22 2.02 14.33
CA PHE A 47 -1.14 3.01 14.92
C PHE A 47 -0.45 4.30 15.38
N SER A 48 0.87 4.31 15.60
CA SER A 48 1.61 5.51 16.05
C SER A 48 1.54 6.69 15.09
N GLY A 49 1.29 6.43 13.79
CA GLY A 49 1.12 7.46 12.77
C GLY A 49 -0.26 8.11 12.75
N TRP A 50 -1.20 7.64 13.58
CA TRP A 50 -2.58 8.14 13.58
C TRP A 50 -2.71 9.42 14.40
N LYS A 51 -3.58 10.32 13.94
CA LYS A 51 -4.05 11.43 14.76
C LYS A 51 -5.15 10.92 15.68
N LEU A 52 -4.86 10.85 16.97
CA LEU A 52 -5.78 10.39 18.01
C LEU A 52 -6.38 11.58 18.77
N ASP A 53 -7.69 11.55 18.97
CA ASP A 53 -8.45 12.53 19.75
C ASP A 53 -9.45 11.79 20.66
N GLY A 54 -9.14 11.71 21.95
CA GLY A 54 -9.90 10.89 22.91
C GLY A 54 -9.65 9.38 22.81
N LEU A 55 -8.66 8.95 22.02
CA LEU A 55 -8.17 7.57 21.97
C LEU A 55 -6.73 7.48 22.46
N ARG A 56 -6.33 6.28 22.90
CA ARG A 56 -4.94 5.96 23.26
C ARG A 56 -4.57 4.56 22.78
N LEU A 57 -3.27 4.28 22.74
CA LEU A 57 -2.77 2.91 22.63
C LEU A 57 -2.87 2.16 23.96
N ASP A 58 -3.21 0.89 23.88
CA ASP A 58 -3.20 -0.07 24.97
C ASP A 58 -2.56 -1.38 24.48
N GLY A 59 -1.25 -1.49 24.67
CA GLY A 59 -0.44 -2.50 23.99
C GLY A 59 -0.48 -2.30 22.47
N GLU A 60 -0.95 -3.32 21.75
CA GLU A 60 -1.04 -3.34 20.28
C GLU A 60 -2.40 -2.84 19.74
N ALA A 61 -3.33 -2.45 20.61
CA ALA A 61 -4.67 -2.02 20.24
C ALA A 61 -4.90 -0.52 20.47
N LEU A 62 -5.77 0.07 19.65
CA LEU A 62 -6.39 1.37 19.97
C LEU A 62 -7.56 1.16 20.92
N THR A 63 -7.67 1.99 21.95
CA THR A 63 -8.80 2.00 22.88
C THR A 63 -9.24 3.44 23.18
N LEU A 64 -10.43 3.57 23.76
CA LEU A 64 -10.95 4.85 24.23
C LEU A 64 -10.14 5.33 25.43
N ASP A 65 -9.74 6.61 25.45
CA ASP A 65 -9.10 7.22 26.62
C ASP A 65 -10.20 7.72 27.58
N PRO A 66 -10.38 7.12 28.77
CA PRO A 66 -11.46 7.53 29.67
C PRO A 66 -11.36 8.99 30.15
N ILE A 67 -10.15 9.55 30.18
CA ILE A 67 -9.89 10.92 30.66
C ILE A 67 -10.17 11.94 29.56
N HIS A 68 -9.74 11.63 28.34
CA HIS A 68 -9.81 12.56 27.20
C HIS A 68 -10.95 12.24 26.22
N SER A 69 -11.76 11.22 26.49
CA SER A 69 -12.95 10.91 25.68
C SER A 69 -13.93 12.08 25.66
N LYS A 70 -14.57 12.27 24.51
CA LYS A 70 -15.59 13.28 24.27
C LYS A 70 -16.96 12.70 24.61
N ASN A 71 -17.92 13.53 24.98
CA ASN A 71 -19.31 13.12 25.18
C ASN A 71 -20.23 13.67 24.08
N ALA A 72 -21.24 12.89 23.72
CA ALA A 72 -22.29 13.29 22.79
C ALA A 72 -23.59 12.54 23.10
N ASN A 73 -24.64 12.86 22.34
CA ASN A 73 -25.90 12.12 22.35
C ASN A 73 -26.13 11.49 20.97
N ASP A 74 -26.98 10.46 20.94
CA ASP A 74 -27.46 9.85 19.71
C ASP A 74 -27.90 10.93 18.71
N PRO A 75 -27.41 10.90 17.45
CA PRO A 75 -27.72 11.93 16.47
C PRO A 75 -29.20 11.99 16.10
N TYR A 76 -29.98 10.95 16.43
CA TYR A 76 -31.42 10.89 16.19
C TYR A 76 -32.19 10.83 17.51
N ALA A 77 -33.43 11.33 17.48
CA ALA A 77 -34.34 11.13 18.61
C ALA A 77 -34.56 9.63 18.85
N PRO A 78 -34.72 9.17 20.10
CA PRO A 78 -34.88 7.75 20.40
C PRO A 78 -36.03 7.11 19.58
N GLY A 79 -35.74 6.00 18.92
CA GLY A 79 -36.68 5.26 18.08
C GLY A 79 -36.94 5.84 16.68
N SER A 80 -36.36 7.00 16.33
CA SER A 80 -36.64 7.68 15.06
C SER A 80 -35.76 7.24 13.89
N TYR A 81 -34.66 6.53 14.13
CA TYR A 81 -33.77 6.05 13.07
C TYR A 81 -34.25 4.69 12.56
N ASN A 82 -34.92 4.64 11.40
CA ASN A 82 -35.41 3.39 10.79
C ASN A 82 -36.29 2.53 11.74
N GLY A 83 -37.02 3.17 12.66
CA GLY A 83 -37.83 2.50 13.70
C GLY A 83 -37.01 1.97 14.89
N GLY A 84 -35.75 2.39 15.03
CA GLY A 84 -34.84 2.07 16.13
C GLY A 84 -33.95 3.27 16.50
N ASN A 85 -32.80 2.97 17.12
CA ASN A 85 -31.78 3.96 17.48
C ASN A 85 -30.58 3.82 16.52
N TYR A 86 -29.86 4.92 16.27
CA TYR A 86 -28.61 4.88 15.50
C TYR A 86 -27.45 4.34 16.36
N PHE A 87 -27.39 4.77 17.62
CA PHE A 87 -26.52 4.18 18.62
C PHE A 87 -27.38 3.59 19.75
N ASN A 88 -27.23 4.10 20.97
CA ASN A 88 -27.90 3.63 22.17
C ASN A 88 -29.18 4.42 22.50
N GLY A 89 -29.57 5.40 21.68
CA GLY A 89 -30.71 6.28 21.93
C GLY A 89 -30.50 7.28 23.07
N GLY A 90 -29.26 7.49 23.53
CA GLY A 90 -28.96 8.35 24.67
C GLY A 90 -27.58 8.97 24.58
N SER A 91 -27.00 9.33 25.73
CA SER A 91 -25.65 9.85 25.82
C SER A 91 -24.61 8.75 25.72
N TYR A 92 -23.43 9.10 25.18
CA TYR A 92 -22.27 8.22 25.12
C TYR A 92 -20.96 9.00 25.12
N TYR A 93 -19.88 8.27 25.31
CA TYR A 93 -18.52 8.74 25.21
C TYR A 93 -17.87 8.18 23.96
N TYR A 94 -16.98 8.95 23.35
CA TYR A 94 -16.30 8.55 22.13
C TYR A 94 -14.93 9.20 21.96
N GLY A 95 -14.11 8.56 21.15
CA GLY A 95 -12.83 9.11 20.68
C GLY A 95 -12.63 8.71 19.22
N GLU A 96 -11.84 9.51 18.51
CA GLU A 96 -11.60 9.36 17.08
C GLU A 96 -10.11 9.11 16.79
N GLY A 97 -9.85 8.15 15.92
CA GLY A 97 -8.55 7.90 15.33
C GLY A 97 -8.63 8.16 13.84
N LEU A 98 -7.88 9.13 13.35
CA LEU A 98 -7.74 9.40 11.93
C LEU A 98 -6.41 8.86 11.44
N ALA A 99 -6.46 7.86 10.56
CA ALA A 99 -5.26 7.29 9.94
C ALA A 99 -4.60 8.33 9.02
N PRO A 100 -3.29 8.21 8.72
CA PRO A 100 -2.73 8.78 7.51
C PRO A 100 -3.58 8.39 6.29
N TYR A 101 -3.51 9.16 5.20
CA TYR A 101 -4.10 8.66 3.96
C TYR A 101 -3.12 7.73 3.25
N TYR A 102 -3.64 6.83 2.44
CA TYR A 102 -2.85 5.85 1.70
C TYR A 102 -3.16 5.94 0.22
N GLY A 103 -2.11 6.04 -0.59
CA GLY A 103 -2.22 5.99 -2.04
C GLY A 103 -2.60 4.58 -2.50
N SER A 104 -3.35 4.50 -3.60
CA SER A 104 -3.61 3.25 -4.32
C SER A 104 -3.07 3.39 -5.74
N PRO A 105 -1.84 2.91 -6.02
CA PRO A 105 -1.23 3.00 -7.33
C PRO A 105 -2.13 2.41 -8.42
N GLY A 106 -2.32 3.14 -9.52
CA GLY A 106 -3.27 2.76 -10.57
C GLY A 106 -4.73 3.12 -10.28
N GLY A 107 -5.04 3.61 -9.08
CA GLY A 107 -6.38 4.02 -8.66
C GLY A 107 -7.32 2.86 -8.34
N PHE A 108 -8.52 3.17 -7.83
CA PHE A 108 -9.55 2.20 -7.49
C PHE A 108 -10.95 2.78 -7.67
N ASN A 109 -11.93 1.91 -7.93
CA ASN A 109 -13.34 2.28 -8.09
C ASN A 109 -14.19 1.81 -6.92
N SER A 110 -13.73 0.84 -6.14
CA SER A 110 -14.41 0.44 -4.92
C SER A 110 -13.47 0.07 -3.80
N ALA A 111 -13.95 0.16 -2.57
CA ALA A 111 -13.19 -0.19 -1.39
C ALA A 111 -14.09 -0.81 -0.32
N ILE A 112 -13.54 -1.77 0.43
CA ILE A 112 -14.19 -2.39 1.58
C ILE A 112 -13.26 -2.23 2.78
N ALA A 113 -13.80 -1.71 3.87
CA ALA A 113 -13.08 -1.62 5.13
C ALA A 113 -13.48 -2.78 6.06
N SER A 114 -12.51 -3.43 6.69
CA SER A 114 -12.75 -4.45 7.71
C SER A 114 -11.92 -4.20 8.97
N TRP A 115 -12.35 -4.75 10.09
CA TRP A 115 -11.72 -4.49 11.39
C TRP A 115 -11.78 -5.73 12.29
N ASN A 116 -10.86 -5.79 13.25
CA ASN A 116 -10.86 -6.78 14.32
C ASN A 116 -10.93 -6.02 15.65
N ALA A 117 -11.99 -6.26 16.40
CA ALA A 117 -12.25 -5.51 17.62
C ALA A 117 -12.88 -6.40 18.69
N ASP A 118 -12.54 -6.08 19.92
CA ASP A 118 -13.25 -6.48 21.12
C ASP A 118 -14.08 -5.29 21.57
N ALA A 119 -15.42 -5.41 21.52
CA ALA A 119 -16.34 -4.40 22.01
C ALA A 119 -17.25 -5.05 23.07
N PRO A 120 -16.86 -5.03 24.36
CA PRO A 120 -17.70 -5.57 25.42
C PRO A 120 -19.07 -4.86 25.48
N PRO A 121 -20.10 -5.49 26.09
CA PRO A 121 -21.41 -4.87 26.28
C PRO A 121 -21.28 -3.44 26.84
N GLY A 122 -21.96 -2.47 26.25
CA GLY A 122 -21.81 -1.06 26.57
C GLY A 122 -20.84 -0.29 25.66
N SER A 123 -20.14 -0.95 24.74
CA SER A 123 -19.21 -0.31 23.79
C SER A 123 -19.45 -0.75 22.35
N TRP A 124 -19.00 0.06 21.39
CA TRP A 124 -19.12 -0.21 19.96
C TRP A 124 -18.06 0.54 19.15
N VAL A 125 -17.95 0.18 17.87
CA VAL A 125 -16.98 0.74 16.92
C VAL A 125 -17.73 1.26 15.70
N MET A 126 -17.32 2.41 15.18
CA MET A 126 -17.72 2.87 13.85
C MET A 126 -16.48 3.06 12.99
N VAL A 127 -16.53 2.53 11.76
CA VAL A 127 -15.47 2.72 10.76
C VAL A 127 -16.01 3.57 9.63
N SER A 128 -15.21 4.54 9.18
CA SER A 128 -15.55 5.44 8.08
C SER A 128 -14.39 5.56 7.11
N LEU A 129 -14.70 5.73 5.83
CA LEU A 129 -13.74 5.84 4.75
C LEU A 129 -14.05 7.06 3.89
N ARG A 130 -13.02 7.79 3.46
CA ARG A 130 -13.13 8.77 2.37
C ARG A 130 -12.12 8.47 1.29
N ALA A 131 -12.40 8.90 0.07
CA ALA A 131 -11.56 8.69 -1.09
C ALA A 131 -11.09 10.03 -1.68
N LEU A 132 -9.93 10.02 -2.31
CA LEU A 132 -9.40 11.16 -3.04
C LEU A 132 -9.72 10.97 -4.52
N VAL A 133 -10.70 11.73 -5.00
CA VAL A 133 -11.24 11.66 -6.36
C VAL A 133 -11.01 13.02 -7.03
N ASN A 134 -10.40 13.02 -8.22
CA ASN A 134 -10.16 14.25 -9.00
C ASN A 134 -9.48 15.38 -8.19
N GLY A 135 -8.49 15.03 -7.35
CA GLY A 135 -7.75 15.98 -6.52
C GLY A 135 -8.50 16.50 -5.28
N ARG A 136 -9.73 16.02 -5.02
CA ARG A 136 -10.57 16.42 -3.89
C ARG A 136 -10.95 15.22 -3.02
N TRP A 137 -10.94 15.40 -1.70
CA TRP A 137 -11.52 14.41 -0.79
C TRP A 137 -13.03 14.39 -0.88
N THR A 138 -13.60 13.19 -0.97
CA THR A 138 -15.03 12.96 -0.70
C THR A 138 -15.34 13.28 0.77
N LYS A 139 -16.63 13.32 1.11
CA LYS A 139 -17.03 13.18 2.52
C LYS A 139 -16.59 11.81 3.05
N PHE A 140 -16.62 11.66 4.37
CA PHE A 140 -16.53 10.32 4.97
C PHE A 140 -17.84 9.58 4.77
N TYR A 141 -17.75 8.36 4.28
CA TYR A 141 -18.82 7.38 4.26
C TYR A 141 -18.65 6.43 5.45
N THR A 142 -19.74 6.10 6.12
CA THR A 142 -19.76 5.13 7.22
C THR A 142 -19.80 3.72 6.64
N MET A 143 -18.77 2.93 6.95
CA MET A 143 -18.62 1.55 6.49
C MET A 143 -19.32 0.54 7.43
N GLY A 144 -19.67 0.96 8.64
CA GLY A 144 -20.50 0.18 9.55
C GLY A 144 -20.41 0.64 11.00
N VAL A 145 -21.48 0.38 11.75
CA VAL A 145 -21.56 0.50 13.21
C VAL A 145 -21.61 -0.92 13.78
N TRP A 146 -20.58 -1.30 14.52
CA TRP A 146 -20.40 -2.67 15.00
C TRP A 146 -20.32 -2.77 16.51
N ALA A 147 -21.08 -3.72 17.06
CA ALA A 147 -21.07 -4.12 18.46
C ALA A 147 -21.06 -5.65 18.56
N ALA A 148 -20.37 -6.22 19.56
CA ALA A 148 -20.27 -7.66 19.73
C ALA A 148 -21.62 -8.31 20.06
N ASP A 149 -22.49 -7.59 20.78
CA ASP A 149 -23.87 -7.95 21.08
C ASP A 149 -24.85 -6.87 20.61
N ASN A 150 -26.15 -7.07 20.87
CA ASN A 150 -27.21 -6.15 20.51
C ASN A 150 -27.81 -5.40 21.73
N ALA A 151 -27.22 -5.54 22.91
CA ALA A 151 -27.80 -5.03 24.16
C ALA A 151 -27.73 -3.51 24.27
N THR A 152 -26.64 -2.91 23.76
CA THR A 152 -26.43 -1.45 23.79
C THR A 152 -26.72 -0.80 22.44
N VAL A 153 -26.14 -1.36 21.38
CA VAL A 153 -26.34 -0.91 20.00
C VAL A 153 -26.62 -2.14 19.15
N ARG A 154 -27.69 -2.11 18.36
CA ARG A 154 -27.93 -3.15 17.35
C ARG A 154 -27.01 -2.84 16.17
N ARG A 155 -26.03 -3.69 15.88
CA ARG A 155 -25.05 -3.44 14.80
C ARG A 155 -25.71 -3.25 13.43
N HIS A 156 -25.24 -2.29 12.64
CA HIS A 156 -25.83 -2.00 11.34
C HIS A 156 -24.91 -1.32 10.33
N SER A 157 -25.20 -1.56 9.06
CA SER A 157 -24.81 -0.67 7.95
C SER A 157 -25.65 0.61 7.98
N VAL A 158 -25.19 1.63 7.26
CA VAL A 158 -25.88 2.93 7.16
C VAL A 158 -26.43 3.09 5.75
N ASP A 159 -27.76 3.23 5.64
CA ASP A 159 -28.48 3.39 4.39
C ASP A 159 -28.43 4.85 3.87
N GLY A 160 -28.89 5.06 2.64
CA GLY A 160 -29.03 6.41 2.06
C GLY A 160 -27.71 7.12 1.72
N GLN A 161 -26.56 6.46 1.88
CA GLN A 161 -25.26 7.01 1.51
C GLN A 161 -25.04 6.95 0.00
N ASN A 162 -25.60 7.90 -0.75
CA ASN A 162 -25.42 8.04 -2.19
C ASN A 162 -25.35 9.52 -2.57
N ASP A 163 -24.27 9.93 -3.23
CA ASP A 163 -24.05 11.30 -3.69
C ASP A 163 -23.26 11.34 -5.01
N ALA A 164 -22.81 12.53 -5.40
CA ALA A 164 -22.09 12.74 -6.65
C ALA A 164 -20.77 11.96 -6.73
N ASP A 165 -20.11 11.68 -5.61
CA ASP A 165 -18.81 11.02 -5.58
C ASP A 165 -18.94 9.49 -5.58
N GLY A 166 -20.01 8.95 -4.96
CA GLY A 166 -20.23 7.52 -4.88
C GLY A 166 -21.33 7.14 -3.92
N ARG A 167 -21.41 5.84 -3.62
CA ARG A 167 -22.37 5.26 -2.70
C ARG A 167 -21.77 4.13 -1.86
N VAL A 168 -22.39 3.83 -0.72
CA VAL A 168 -22.08 2.62 0.06
C VAL A 168 -23.20 1.60 -0.12
N ASP A 169 -22.85 0.46 -0.70
CA ASP A 169 -23.72 -0.70 -0.86
C ASP A 169 -23.46 -1.67 0.31
N THR A 170 -24.15 -1.46 1.44
CA THR A 170 -24.00 -2.15 2.75
C THR A 170 -22.61 -2.03 3.39
N ASP A 171 -21.58 -2.60 2.78
CA ASP A 171 -20.19 -2.64 3.25
C ASP A 171 -19.16 -2.22 2.18
N THR A 172 -19.61 -1.99 0.95
CA THR A 172 -18.76 -1.67 -0.19
C THR A 172 -18.96 -0.22 -0.61
N LEU A 173 -17.90 0.59 -0.51
CA LEU A 173 -17.87 1.92 -1.11
C LEU A 173 -17.64 1.77 -2.61
N SER A 174 -18.59 2.22 -3.42
CA SER A 174 -18.53 2.27 -4.88
C SER A 174 -18.43 3.73 -5.33
N LEU A 175 -17.37 4.08 -6.06
CA LEU A 175 -17.08 5.44 -6.49
C LEU A 175 -17.47 5.65 -7.96
N ASN A 176 -18.04 6.82 -8.25
CA ASN A 176 -18.43 7.20 -9.61
C ASN A 176 -17.23 7.61 -10.48
N SER A 177 -16.06 7.84 -9.87
CA SER A 177 -14.80 8.17 -10.52
C SER A 177 -13.65 7.46 -9.81
N SER A 178 -12.58 7.15 -10.54
CA SER A 178 -11.42 6.45 -9.98
C SER A 178 -10.76 7.31 -8.89
N ALA A 179 -10.60 6.75 -7.69
CA ALA A 179 -9.86 7.38 -6.61
C ALA A 179 -8.40 6.93 -6.61
N VAL A 180 -7.52 7.81 -6.15
CA VAL A 180 -6.07 7.57 -6.14
C VAL A 180 -5.49 7.44 -4.73
N ALA A 181 -6.30 7.73 -3.72
CA ALA A 181 -5.99 7.50 -2.32
C ALA A 181 -7.28 7.32 -1.51
N PHE A 182 -7.16 6.76 -0.31
CA PHE A 182 -8.22 6.73 0.68
C PHE A 182 -7.69 7.17 2.05
N GLN A 183 -8.58 7.56 2.95
CA GLN A 183 -8.25 7.80 4.35
C GLN A 183 -9.35 7.21 5.23
N LEU A 184 -8.90 6.47 6.25
CA LEU A 184 -9.79 5.79 7.19
C LEU A 184 -9.88 6.57 8.50
N LYS A 185 -11.09 6.61 9.07
CA LYS A 185 -11.38 7.11 10.41
C LYS A 185 -12.06 6.01 11.21
N VAL A 186 -11.60 5.80 12.44
CA VAL A 186 -12.26 4.94 13.43
C VAL A 186 -12.80 5.81 14.54
N THR A 187 -13.99 5.49 15.00
CA THR A 187 -14.54 6.05 16.23
C THR A 187 -14.85 4.91 17.18
N LEU A 188 -14.30 4.98 18.39
CA LEU A 188 -14.56 4.02 19.46
C LEU A 188 -15.51 4.66 20.46
N TYR A 189 -16.50 3.91 20.91
CA TYR A 189 -17.58 4.41 21.76
C TYR A 189 -17.75 3.60 23.03
N SER A 190 -18.27 4.25 24.07
CA SER A 190 -18.71 3.61 25.29
C SER A 190 -19.89 4.36 25.91
N ALA A 191 -20.88 3.63 26.42
CA ALA A 191 -21.93 4.18 27.28
C ALA A 191 -21.36 4.60 28.66
N ASN A 192 -20.29 3.92 29.12
CA ASN A 192 -19.56 4.28 30.33
C ASN A 192 -18.07 3.92 30.19
N PRO A 193 -17.18 4.91 29.96
CA PRO A 193 -15.77 4.67 29.62
C PRO A 193 -14.93 4.16 30.81
N THR A 194 -15.53 4.00 31.99
CA THR A 194 -14.87 3.36 33.14
C THR A 194 -15.26 1.88 33.31
N LEU A 195 -16.29 1.41 32.61
CA LEU A 195 -16.80 0.03 32.73
C LEU A 195 -16.66 -0.79 31.44
N ALA A 196 -16.75 -0.16 30.27
CA ALA A 196 -16.68 -0.84 28.98
C ALA A 196 -15.76 -0.07 28.02
N LEU A 197 -14.60 -0.65 27.71
CA LEU A 197 -13.66 -0.09 26.76
C LEU A 197 -13.54 -1.01 25.55
N PRO A 198 -13.78 -0.50 24.33
CA PRO A 198 -13.51 -1.27 23.13
C PRO A 198 -11.99 -1.26 22.83
N HIS A 199 -11.50 -2.38 22.30
CA HIS A 199 -10.13 -2.52 21.79
C HIS A 199 -10.17 -2.86 20.31
N LEU A 200 -9.53 -2.02 19.50
CA LEU A 200 -9.35 -2.23 18.07
C LEU A 200 -7.95 -2.76 17.81
N TRP A 201 -7.85 -4.04 17.42
CA TRP A 201 -6.58 -4.73 17.20
C TRP A 201 -6.05 -4.59 15.78
N HIS A 202 -6.94 -4.39 14.81
CA HIS A 202 -6.59 -4.33 13.40
C HIS A 202 -7.68 -3.62 12.59
N VAL A 203 -7.27 -2.82 11.60
CA VAL A 203 -8.11 -2.31 10.50
C VAL A 203 -7.45 -2.56 9.14
N SER A 204 -8.27 -2.85 8.15
CA SER A 204 -7.85 -3.05 6.76
C SER A 204 -8.79 -2.38 5.78
N VAL A 205 -8.26 -2.04 4.62
CA VAL A 205 -9.02 -1.53 3.47
C VAL A 205 -8.54 -2.30 2.26
N ASN A 206 -9.44 -3.06 1.64
CA ASN A 206 -9.20 -3.66 0.35
C ASN A 206 -9.82 -2.77 -0.73
N THR A 207 -8.97 -2.27 -1.64
CA THR A 207 -9.42 -1.50 -2.81
C THR A 207 -9.45 -2.37 -4.05
N LEU A 208 -10.39 -2.11 -4.96
CA LEU A 208 -10.52 -2.78 -6.24
C LEU A 208 -10.64 -1.73 -7.35
N ARG A 209 -9.78 -1.86 -8.35
CA ARG A 209 -9.92 -1.24 -9.67
C ARG A 209 -10.56 -2.23 -10.62
N ASN A 210 -11.60 -1.79 -11.30
CA ASN A 210 -12.22 -2.58 -12.36
C ASN A 210 -11.29 -2.65 -13.57
N GLY A 211 -11.31 -3.79 -14.26
CA GLY A 211 -10.43 -4.01 -15.39
C GLY A 211 -10.40 -5.47 -15.80
N THR A 212 -9.50 -5.81 -16.72
CA THR A 212 -9.28 -7.19 -17.16
C THR A 212 -8.48 -7.95 -16.10
N THR A 213 -8.98 -9.10 -15.68
CA THR A 213 -8.25 -9.98 -14.75
C THR A 213 -6.96 -10.47 -15.41
N PRO A 214 -5.78 -10.23 -14.81
CA PRO A 214 -4.51 -10.72 -15.33
C PRO A 214 -4.47 -12.26 -15.38
N ALA A 215 -3.66 -12.82 -16.27
CA ALA A 215 -3.40 -14.25 -16.29
C ALA A 215 -2.41 -14.64 -15.18
N PHE A 216 -2.75 -15.66 -14.40
CA PHE A 216 -1.92 -16.20 -13.33
C PHE A 216 -1.54 -17.65 -13.61
N SER A 217 -0.27 -17.98 -13.39
CA SER A 217 0.23 -19.36 -13.47
C SER A 217 0.23 -19.99 -12.07
N SER A 218 -0.47 -21.11 -11.92
CA SER A 218 -0.43 -21.94 -10.71
C SER A 218 0.92 -22.66 -10.59
N ASP A 219 1.49 -22.68 -9.38
CA ASP A 219 2.64 -23.55 -9.04
C ASP A 219 2.22 -24.98 -8.65
N ARG A 220 0.90 -25.22 -8.59
CA ARG A 220 0.23 -26.49 -8.31
C ARG A 220 0.51 -27.11 -6.94
N LYS A 221 1.12 -26.38 -6.00
CA LYS A 221 1.45 -26.92 -4.66
C LYS A 221 0.23 -27.21 -3.78
N ALA A 222 -0.89 -26.57 -4.07
CA ALA A 222 -2.15 -26.80 -3.38
C ALA A 222 -3.00 -27.92 -4.02
N TRP A 223 -2.64 -28.41 -5.22
CA TRP A 223 -3.43 -29.41 -5.92
C TRP A 223 -3.33 -30.76 -5.21
N GLY A 224 -4.48 -31.40 -4.99
CA GLY A 224 -4.61 -32.60 -4.17
C GLY A 224 -4.73 -32.34 -2.66
N LYS A 225 -4.66 -31.08 -2.19
CA LYS A 225 -4.92 -30.76 -0.78
C LYS A 225 -6.41 -30.61 -0.53
N ASP A 226 -6.91 -31.28 0.51
CA ASP A 226 -8.28 -31.14 1.02
C ASP A 226 -8.23 -31.01 2.54
N LEU A 227 -8.37 -29.78 3.03
CA LEU A 227 -8.32 -29.49 4.46
C LEU A 227 -9.58 -30.07 5.14
N PRO A 228 -9.46 -30.64 6.36
CA PRO A 228 -10.60 -31.23 7.08
C PRO A 228 -11.50 -30.16 7.73
N VAL A 229 -12.00 -29.22 6.93
CA VAL A 229 -12.96 -28.20 7.36
C VAL A 229 -14.30 -28.89 7.61
N PRO A 230 -14.91 -28.76 8.81
CA PRO A 230 -16.16 -29.43 9.13
C PRO A 230 -17.28 -28.95 8.19
N GLU A 231 -18.10 -29.87 7.72
CA GLU A 231 -19.24 -29.57 6.84
C GLU A 231 -20.46 -29.13 7.67
N ARG A 232 -21.08 -28.02 7.27
CA ARG A 232 -22.32 -27.50 7.85
C ARG A 232 -23.23 -27.00 6.73
N SER A 233 -24.52 -27.25 6.87
CA SER A 233 -25.55 -26.81 5.92
C SER A 233 -26.43 -25.74 6.56
N GLN A 234 -26.73 -24.68 5.82
CA GLN A 234 -27.71 -23.67 6.26
C GLN A 234 -29.14 -24.21 6.14
N MET A 235 -29.35 -25.18 5.25
CA MET A 235 -30.68 -25.68 4.89
C MET A 235 -31.37 -26.41 6.05
N ILE A 236 -30.61 -26.93 7.02
CA ILE A 236 -31.17 -27.68 8.15
C ILE A 236 -31.93 -26.80 9.15
N TYR A 237 -31.76 -25.47 9.08
CA TYR A 237 -32.40 -24.52 9.99
C TYR A 237 -33.69 -23.97 9.37
N PRO A 238 -34.82 -23.98 10.09
CA PRO A 238 -36.11 -23.54 9.56
C PRO A 238 -36.12 -22.08 9.10
N ASP A 239 -35.44 -21.20 9.85
CA ASP A 239 -35.36 -19.75 9.55
C ASP A 239 -34.05 -19.34 8.84
N GLY A 240 -33.10 -20.28 8.69
CA GLY A 240 -31.77 -20.01 8.12
C GLY A 240 -31.59 -20.41 6.66
N GLY A 241 -32.58 -21.10 6.09
CA GLY A 241 -32.45 -21.85 4.84
C GLY A 241 -31.83 -21.08 3.67
N GLU A 242 -32.23 -19.85 3.36
CA GLU A 242 -31.78 -19.18 2.13
C GLU A 242 -30.78 -18.03 2.36
N VAL A 243 -30.63 -17.53 3.59
CA VAL A 243 -29.90 -16.27 3.87
C VAL A 243 -28.72 -16.42 4.85
N TRP A 244 -28.44 -17.61 5.36
CA TRP A 244 -27.36 -17.85 6.34
C TRP A 244 -26.08 -18.46 5.74
N CYS A 245 -25.83 -18.30 4.44
CA CYS A 245 -24.63 -18.81 3.79
C CYS A 245 -23.33 -18.30 4.43
N SER A 246 -23.26 -16.99 4.73
CA SER A 246 -22.11 -16.35 5.38
C SER A 246 -21.84 -16.89 6.79
N PRO A 247 -22.79 -16.84 7.75
CA PRO A 247 -22.55 -17.35 9.09
C PRO A 247 -22.34 -18.86 9.12
N THR A 248 -22.96 -19.62 8.20
CA THR A 248 -22.68 -21.06 8.09
C THR A 248 -21.24 -21.32 7.68
N SER A 249 -20.76 -20.65 6.62
CA SER A 249 -19.38 -20.72 6.15
C SER A 249 -18.36 -20.26 7.19
N LEU A 250 -18.63 -19.14 7.86
CA LEU A 250 -17.79 -18.62 8.92
C LEU A 250 -17.67 -19.63 10.08
N SER A 251 -18.79 -20.23 10.50
CA SER A 251 -18.80 -21.20 11.59
C SER A 251 -18.01 -22.48 11.27
N MET A 252 -17.93 -22.88 9.99
CA MET A 252 -17.09 -24.00 9.54
C MET A 252 -15.60 -23.66 9.69
N VAL A 253 -15.18 -22.48 9.21
CA VAL A 253 -13.78 -22.03 9.29
C VAL A 253 -13.35 -21.76 10.74
N MET A 254 -14.20 -21.13 11.56
CA MET A 254 -13.93 -20.91 12.97
C MET A 254 -13.68 -22.22 13.73
N ALA A 255 -14.53 -23.24 13.50
CA ALA A 255 -14.35 -24.56 14.10
C ALA A 255 -13.07 -25.27 13.63
N PHE A 256 -12.71 -25.12 12.35
CA PHE A 256 -11.45 -25.64 11.82
C PHE A 256 -10.23 -24.97 12.47
N LEU A 257 -10.22 -23.64 12.56
CA LEU A 257 -9.11 -22.88 13.12
C LEU A 257 -8.94 -23.11 14.62
N ASP A 258 -10.04 -23.22 15.37
CA ASP A 258 -10.04 -23.61 16.79
C ASP A 258 -9.34 -24.96 16.97
N GLY A 259 -9.80 -25.99 16.24
CA GLY A 259 -9.19 -27.32 16.30
C GLY A 259 -7.73 -27.38 15.85
N LYS A 260 -7.33 -26.57 14.87
CA LYS A 260 -5.96 -26.56 14.33
C LYS A 260 -4.97 -25.78 15.20
N TYR A 261 -5.40 -24.66 15.79
CA TYR A 261 -4.52 -23.71 16.47
C TYR A 261 -4.79 -23.55 17.97
N GLY A 262 -5.79 -24.24 18.52
CA GLY A 262 -6.13 -24.16 19.95
C GLY A 262 -6.70 -22.82 20.37
N LEU A 263 -7.40 -22.11 19.47
CA LEU A 263 -8.01 -20.80 19.70
C LEU A 263 -9.32 -20.94 20.50
N SER A 264 -9.18 -21.36 21.77
CA SER A 264 -10.29 -21.71 22.66
C SER A 264 -11.35 -20.60 22.69
N GLY A 265 -12.59 -20.95 22.36
CA GLY A 265 -13.74 -20.02 22.34
C GLY A 265 -14.10 -19.47 20.95
N LEU A 266 -13.34 -19.83 19.91
CA LEU A 266 -13.62 -19.47 18.52
C LEU A 266 -14.78 -20.31 17.92
N THR A 267 -14.93 -21.58 18.28
CA THR A 267 -16.03 -22.41 17.76
C THR A 267 -17.39 -21.85 18.17
N ARG A 268 -18.21 -21.48 17.18
CA ARG A 268 -19.63 -21.07 17.35
C ARG A 268 -20.54 -21.94 16.50
N THR A 269 -21.79 -22.12 16.93
CA THR A 269 -22.83 -22.77 16.11
C THR A 269 -23.30 -21.84 14.99
N VAL A 270 -23.96 -22.38 13.97
CA VAL A 270 -24.54 -21.57 12.88
C VAL A 270 -25.52 -20.52 13.43
N PRO A 271 -26.50 -20.86 14.30
CA PRO A 271 -27.44 -19.86 14.84
C PRO A 271 -26.76 -18.76 15.66
N GLN A 272 -25.78 -19.12 16.51
CA GLN A 272 -25.01 -18.12 17.26
C GLN A 272 -24.24 -17.16 16.34
N THR A 273 -23.66 -17.70 15.27
CA THR A 273 -22.93 -16.90 14.27
C THR A 273 -23.89 -16.01 13.48
N ALA A 274 -25.08 -16.51 13.13
CA ALA A 274 -26.11 -15.73 12.45
C ALA A 274 -26.63 -14.60 13.35
N GLU A 275 -26.92 -14.86 14.62
CA GLU A 275 -27.33 -13.81 15.56
C GLU A 275 -26.23 -12.74 15.73
N ALA A 276 -24.97 -13.16 15.83
CA ALA A 276 -23.84 -12.26 16.07
C ALA A 276 -23.36 -11.47 14.84
N THR A 277 -23.84 -11.82 13.64
CA THR A 277 -23.47 -11.13 12.38
C THR A 277 -24.66 -10.44 11.71
N TYR A 278 -25.86 -10.54 12.27
CA TYR A 278 -27.05 -9.93 11.69
C TYR A 278 -26.95 -8.40 11.70
N ASP A 279 -27.07 -7.81 10.52
CA ASP A 279 -27.17 -6.38 10.30
C ASP A 279 -28.65 -6.02 10.17
N TRP A 280 -29.18 -5.21 11.10
CA TRP A 280 -30.63 -4.98 11.16
C TRP A 280 -31.15 -3.95 10.15
N ILE A 281 -30.27 -3.10 9.58
CA ILE A 281 -30.63 -2.18 8.50
C ILE A 281 -30.62 -2.94 7.17
N TYR A 282 -29.58 -3.74 6.92
CA TYR A 282 -29.50 -4.63 5.75
C TYR A 282 -30.52 -5.77 5.80
N LYS A 283 -30.95 -6.17 7.01
CA LYS A 283 -31.83 -7.31 7.29
C LYS A 283 -31.24 -8.65 6.84
N GLY A 284 -29.95 -8.84 7.08
CA GLY A 284 -29.26 -10.06 6.69
C GLY A 284 -27.88 -10.21 7.32
N ASN A 285 -27.22 -11.31 6.96
CA ASN A 285 -25.92 -11.71 7.50
C ASN A 285 -24.76 -11.55 6.50
N GLY A 286 -25.05 -10.95 5.34
CA GLY A 286 -24.13 -10.79 4.22
C GLY A 286 -23.16 -9.62 4.35
N ASN A 287 -23.17 -8.87 5.45
CA ASN A 287 -22.21 -7.80 5.72
C ASN A 287 -20.83 -8.44 6.02
N TRP A 288 -19.90 -8.38 5.06
CA TRP A 288 -18.63 -9.10 5.13
C TRP A 288 -17.75 -8.64 6.31
N PRO A 289 -17.56 -7.33 6.55
CA PRO A 289 -16.83 -6.85 7.72
C PRO A 289 -17.40 -7.30 9.05
N PHE A 290 -18.74 -7.44 9.19
CA PHE A 290 -19.34 -7.89 10.45
C PHE A 290 -19.02 -9.36 10.75
N ASN A 291 -18.94 -10.20 9.72
CA ASN A 291 -18.50 -11.59 9.85
C ASN A 291 -17.04 -11.67 10.29
N VAL A 292 -16.17 -10.85 9.68
CA VAL A 292 -14.75 -10.74 10.06
C VAL A 292 -14.60 -10.26 11.50
N ALA A 293 -15.29 -9.18 11.88
CA ALA A 293 -15.23 -8.63 13.22
C ALA A 293 -15.68 -9.67 14.26
N HIS A 294 -16.83 -10.32 14.03
CA HIS A 294 -17.36 -11.37 14.91
C HIS A 294 -16.36 -12.52 15.12
N ALA A 295 -15.70 -13.01 14.07
CA ALA A 295 -14.75 -14.11 14.17
C ALA A 295 -13.50 -13.77 15.00
N THR A 296 -13.20 -12.48 15.16
CA THR A 296 -12.04 -12.01 15.93
C THR A 296 -12.37 -11.53 17.33
N THR A 297 -13.65 -11.38 17.65
CA THR A 297 -14.12 -10.91 18.96
C THR A 297 -13.86 -11.94 20.07
N GLY A 298 -13.42 -11.45 21.22
CA GLY A 298 -13.11 -12.22 22.42
C GLY A 298 -11.76 -12.95 22.35
N LEU A 299 -10.96 -12.71 21.31
CA LEU A 299 -9.68 -13.38 21.12
C LEU A 299 -8.47 -12.53 21.53
N ASN A 300 -8.68 -11.30 22.03
CA ASN A 300 -7.62 -10.40 22.49
C ASN A 300 -6.49 -10.26 21.45
N GLY A 301 -6.87 -10.08 20.18
CA GLY A 301 -5.94 -9.96 19.06
C GLY A 301 -5.27 -11.26 18.59
N ALA A 302 -5.61 -12.44 19.12
CA ALA A 302 -4.95 -13.69 18.73
C ALA A 302 -5.22 -14.15 17.28
N LEU A 303 -6.31 -13.68 16.67
CA LEU A 303 -6.70 -13.98 15.29
C LEU A 303 -6.79 -12.68 14.49
N ASN A 304 -6.21 -12.71 13.29
CA ASN A 304 -6.41 -11.68 12.30
C ASN A 304 -7.51 -12.10 11.33
N GLY A 305 -8.36 -11.15 10.97
CA GLY A 305 -9.37 -11.32 9.95
C GLY A 305 -9.45 -10.11 9.01
N ALA A 306 -9.63 -10.35 7.72
CA ALA A 306 -9.85 -9.28 6.75
C ALA A 306 -10.78 -9.72 5.62
N VAL A 307 -11.49 -8.74 5.06
CA VAL A 307 -12.11 -8.89 3.74
C VAL A 307 -11.05 -8.56 2.69
N MET A 308 -10.83 -9.47 1.75
CA MET A 308 -9.88 -9.29 0.66
C MET A 308 -10.55 -9.53 -0.68
N ARG A 309 -9.95 -9.02 -1.74
CA ARG A 309 -10.29 -9.39 -3.12
C ARG A 309 -9.06 -9.94 -3.82
N TYR A 310 -9.21 -11.12 -4.38
CA TYR A 310 -8.18 -11.76 -5.19
C TYR A 310 -8.59 -11.79 -6.64
N GLN A 311 -7.62 -11.88 -7.54
CA GLN A 311 -7.84 -11.83 -8.99
C GLN A 311 -7.90 -13.23 -9.59
N SER A 312 -7.31 -14.22 -8.91
CA SER A 312 -7.33 -15.60 -9.36
C SER A 312 -7.29 -16.59 -8.20
N LEU A 313 -7.82 -17.79 -8.44
CA LEU A 313 -7.70 -18.94 -7.56
C LEU A 313 -6.24 -19.31 -7.29
N VAL A 314 -5.28 -18.90 -8.13
CA VAL A 314 -3.85 -19.04 -7.86
C VAL A 314 -3.44 -18.36 -6.56
N GLN A 315 -4.05 -17.23 -6.20
CA GLN A 315 -3.78 -16.57 -4.91
C GLN A 315 -4.41 -17.33 -3.74
N VAL A 316 -5.57 -17.95 -3.97
CA VAL A 316 -6.24 -18.81 -2.98
C VAL A 316 -5.44 -20.09 -2.72
N GLU A 317 -4.79 -20.65 -3.74
CA GLU A 317 -3.90 -21.81 -3.61
C GLU A 317 -2.79 -21.59 -2.57
N ARG A 318 -2.23 -20.38 -2.49
CA ARG A 318 -1.19 -20.03 -1.50
C ARG A 318 -1.70 -20.16 -0.06
N TRP A 319 -2.96 -19.83 0.20
CA TRP A 319 -3.56 -19.98 1.53
C TRP A 319 -3.85 -21.44 1.87
N ILE A 320 -4.39 -22.19 0.90
CA ILE A 320 -4.58 -23.63 1.04
C ILE A 320 -3.24 -24.34 1.24
N GLU A 321 -2.16 -23.88 0.62
CA GLU A 321 -0.82 -24.43 0.80
C GLU A 321 -0.40 -24.37 2.27
N GLN A 322 -0.68 -23.25 2.94
CA GLN A 322 -0.42 -23.01 4.37
C GLN A 322 -1.51 -23.61 5.29
N GLY A 323 -2.50 -24.30 4.71
CA GLY A 323 -3.58 -24.96 5.41
C GLY A 323 -4.61 -24.00 6.01
N ILE A 324 -4.84 -22.85 5.38
CA ILE A 324 -5.89 -21.88 5.74
C ILE A 324 -7.00 -21.98 4.70
N PRO A 325 -8.22 -22.39 5.09
CA PRO A 325 -9.38 -22.37 4.19
C PRO A 325 -9.83 -20.93 3.94
N VAL A 326 -10.46 -20.70 2.78
CA VAL A 326 -10.85 -19.37 2.32
C VAL A 326 -12.35 -19.34 2.10
N ILE A 327 -13.05 -18.37 2.71
CA ILE A 327 -14.48 -18.17 2.48
C ILE A 327 -14.61 -17.28 1.25
N ALA A 328 -15.30 -17.71 0.20
CA ALA A 328 -15.44 -16.96 -1.04
C ALA A 328 -16.89 -16.55 -1.31
N SER A 329 -17.07 -15.38 -1.90
CA SER A 329 -18.38 -14.83 -2.27
C SER A 329 -18.61 -14.97 -3.78
N VAL A 330 -19.64 -15.72 -4.17
CA VAL A 330 -20.00 -15.95 -5.57
C VAL A 330 -21.40 -15.41 -5.87
N ALA A 331 -21.63 -14.99 -7.11
CA ALA A 331 -22.97 -14.70 -7.62
C ALA A 331 -23.10 -15.24 -9.04
N TYR A 332 -24.24 -15.83 -9.37
CA TYR A 332 -24.43 -16.47 -10.67
C TYR A 332 -25.89 -16.64 -11.07
N SER A 333 -26.11 -16.63 -12.37
CA SER A 333 -27.35 -16.98 -13.05
C SER A 333 -27.42 -18.49 -13.36
N PRO A 334 -28.61 -19.01 -13.73
CA PRO A 334 -28.80 -20.42 -14.06
C PRO A 334 -27.77 -20.98 -15.04
N GLY A 335 -27.15 -22.09 -14.65
CA GLY A 335 -26.20 -22.85 -15.48
C GLY A 335 -24.76 -22.32 -15.49
N GLN A 336 -24.47 -21.17 -14.87
CA GLN A 336 -23.11 -20.61 -14.84
C GLN A 336 -22.17 -21.34 -13.87
N LEU A 337 -22.71 -21.96 -12.80
CA LEU A 337 -21.96 -22.82 -11.88
C LEU A 337 -22.56 -24.25 -11.86
N PRO A 338 -22.13 -25.13 -12.76
CA PRO A 338 -22.63 -26.51 -12.82
C PRO A 338 -22.35 -27.27 -11.53
N GLY A 339 -23.34 -28.05 -11.08
CA GLY A 339 -23.25 -28.88 -9.87
C GLY A 339 -23.61 -28.16 -8.57
N SER A 340 -23.98 -26.88 -8.61
CA SER A 340 -24.40 -26.17 -7.40
C SER A 340 -25.77 -26.62 -6.89
N PRO A 341 -25.99 -26.68 -5.55
CA PRO A 341 -27.27 -27.04 -4.96
C PRO A 341 -28.40 -26.05 -5.26
N ILE A 342 -28.05 -24.79 -5.56
CA ILE A 342 -28.97 -23.72 -5.93
C ILE A 342 -28.73 -23.29 -7.38
N SER A 343 -29.81 -22.97 -8.09
CA SER A 343 -29.72 -22.70 -9.53
C SER A 343 -29.18 -21.30 -9.86
N ALA A 344 -29.41 -20.32 -8.99
CA ALA A 344 -28.97 -18.93 -9.15
C ALA A 344 -28.88 -18.24 -7.79
N THR A 345 -28.10 -17.18 -7.71
CA THR A 345 -27.96 -16.34 -6.51
C THR A 345 -27.38 -14.97 -6.84
N ASP A 346 -27.88 -13.92 -6.20
CA ASP A 346 -27.31 -12.57 -6.23
C ASP A 346 -26.11 -12.42 -5.26
N GLY A 347 -25.88 -13.42 -4.41
CA GLY A 347 -24.75 -13.49 -3.49
C GLY A 347 -24.80 -14.73 -2.61
N HIS A 348 -23.73 -15.52 -2.61
CA HIS A 348 -23.62 -16.76 -1.85
C HIS A 348 -22.21 -16.96 -1.32
N LEU A 349 -22.10 -17.30 -0.03
CA LEU A 349 -20.82 -17.52 0.64
C LEU A 349 -20.61 -19.02 0.84
N LEU A 350 -19.41 -19.48 0.49
CA LEU A 350 -19.00 -20.88 0.56
C LEU A 350 -17.52 -20.98 0.99
N VAL A 351 -17.05 -22.16 1.37
CA VAL A 351 -15.67 -22.34 1.87
C VAL A 351 -14.84 -23.13 0.89
N ILE A 352 -13.83 -22.51 0.27
CA ILE A 352 -12.77 -23.22 -0.43
C ILE A 352 -11.86 -23.85 0.61
N ARG A 353 -11.84 -25.19 0.62
CA ARG A 353 -11.07 -26.01 1.57
C ARG A 353 -9.90 -26.74 0.92
N GLY A 354 -9.76 -26.65 -0.40
CA GLY A 354 -8.78 -27.43 -1.12
C GLY A 354 -8.87 -27.30 -2.63
N PHE A 355 -8.03 -28.06 -3.31
CA PHE A 355 -8.07 -28.27 -4.76
C PHE A 355 -7.89 -29.75 -5.06
N ASP A 356 -8.64 -30.28 -6.04
CA ASP A 356 -8.42 -31.65 -6.51
C ASP A 356 -7.08 -31.78 -7.26
N THR A 357 -6.74 -32.97 -7.73
CA THR A 357 -5.49 -33.22 -8.46
C THR A 357 -5.42 -32.52 -9.82
N ASN A 358 -6.55 -31.99 -10.32
CA ASN A 358 -6.65 -31.23 -11.57
C ASN A 358 -6.71 -29.71 -11.33
N GLY A 359 -6.64 -29.26 -10.06
CA GLY A 359 -6.73 -27.85 -9.70
C GLY A 359 -8.15 -27.29 -9.63
N ASN A 360 -9.18 -28.12 -9.60
CA ASN A 360 -10.56 -27.69 -9.37
C ASN A 360 -10.76 -27.40 -7.88
N PRO A 361 -11.41 -26.28 -7.50
CA PRO A 361 -11.66 -25.96 -6.09
C PRO A 361 -12.58 -27.02 -5.46
N ILE A 362 -12.14 -27.54 -4.31
CA ILE A 362 -12.95 -28.33 -3.38
C ILE A 362 -13.58 -27.36 -2.38
N VAL A 363 -14.90 -27.39 -2.28
CA VAL A 363 -15.69 -26.40 -1.57
C VAL A 363 -16.64 -27.07 -0.58
N ASN A 364 -16.78 -26.54 0.63
CA ASN A 364 -17.98 -26.78 1.44
C ASN A 364 -19.02 -25.70 1.09
N ASP A 365 -20.07 -26.08 0.37
CA ASP A 365 -21.18 -25.23 -0.05
C ASP A 365 -22.34 -25.38 0.95
N PRO A 366 -22.65 -24.35 1.76
CA PRO A 366 -23.64 -24.46 2.81
C PRO A 366 -25.08 -24.68 2.30
N ALA A 367 -25.34 -24.43 1.00
CA ALA A 367 -26.66 -24.64 0.40
C ALA A 367 -26.96 -26.10 0.08
N GLY A 368 -25.99 -27.02 0.18
CA GLY A 368 -26.26 -28.45 0.08
C GLY A 368 -27.18 -28.88 1.21
N ASP A 369 -28.32 -29.51 0.90
CA ASP A 369 -29.26 -30.07 1.88
C ASP A 369 -29.07 -31.59 2.04
N PRO A 370 -28.38 -32.06 3.11
CA PRO A 370 -28.19 -33.49 3.34
C PRO A 370 -29.49 -34.28 3.48
N ARG A 371 -30.59 -33.63 3.90
CA ARG A 371 -31.92 -34.27 4.01
C ARG A 371 -32.51 -34.61 2.65
N LYS A 372 -32.01 -33.96 1.58
CA LYS A 372 -32.34 -34.23 0.17
C LYS A 372 -31.26 -35.07 -0.52
N GLY A 373 -30.29 -35.61 0.23
CA GLY A 373 -29.16 -36.35 -0.33
C GLY A 373 -28.13 -35.48 -1.07
N GLN A 374 -28.18 -34.15 -0.91
CA GLN A 374 -27.20 -33.25 -1.50
C GLN A 374 -25.94 -33.17 -0.62
N SER A 375 -24.76 -33.14 -1.24
CA SER A 375 -23.50 -32.99 -0.51
C SER A 375 -23.23 -31.53 -0.17
N VAL A 376 -22.60 -31.28 0.99
CA VAL A 376 -22.03 -29.97 1.32
C VAL A 376 -20.65 -29.85 0.68
N ARG A 377 -19.82 -30.90 0.72
CA ARG A 377 -18.53 -30.93 0.01
C ARG A 377 -18.68 -31.19 -1.49
N ILE A 378 -18.41 -30.18 -2.31
CA ILE A 378 -18.56 -30.19 -3.77
C ILE A 378 -17.23 -29.82 -4.45
N VAL A 379 -16.94 -30.41 -5.62
CA VAL A 379 -15.82 -30.01 -6.48
C VAL A 379 -16.39 -29.27 -7.68
N TYR A 380 -16.06 -27.99 -7.83
CA TYR A 380 -16.57 -27.16 -8.93
C TYR A 380 -15.57 -27.07 -10.08
N PRO A 381 -16.02 -27.01 -11.35
CA PRO A 381 -15.12 -26.74 -12.47
C PRO A 381 -14.41 -25.40 -12.27
N ARG A 382 -13.06 -25.41 -12.25
CA ARG A 382 -12.24 -24.24 -11.90
C ARG A 382 -12.65 -22.97 -12.65
N ALA A 383 -12.74 -23.04 -13.97
CA ALA A 383 -13.04 -21.88 -14.81
C ALA A 383 -14.46 -21.33 -14.58
N ALA A 384 -15.43 -22.20 -14.30
CA ALA A 384 -16.80 -21.77 -13.99
C ALA A 384 -16.84 -21.06 -12.64
N PHE A 385 -16.22 -21.65 -11.61
CA PHE A 385 -16.14 -21.06 -10.28
C PHE A 385 -15.40 -19.71 -10.29
N GLU A 386 -14.22 -19.66 -10.92
CA GLU A 386 -13.40 -18.45 -10.97
C GLU A 386 -14.12 -17.31 -11.68
N ARG A 387 -14.86 -17.60 -12.76
CA ARG A 387 -15.71 -16.62 -13.43
C ARG A 387 -16.79 -16.05 -12.51
N VAL A 388 -17.63 -16.89 -11.90
CA VAL A 388 -18.75 -16.41 -11.06
C VAL A 388 -18.28 -15.71 -9.78
N TRP A 389 -17.10 -16.07 -9.27
CA TRP A 389 -16.45 -15.38 -8.16
C TRP A 389 -15.92 -13.99 -8.56
N GLN A 390 -15.25 -13.89 -9.71
CA GLN A 390 -14.70 -12.63 -10.21
C GLN A 390 -15.78 -11.65 -10.70
N ASP A 391 -16.79 -12.15 -11.40
CA ASP A 391 -17.88 -11.35 -11.98
C ASP A 391 -18.91 -10.95 -10.92
N GLY A 392 -19.16 -11.84 -9.94
CA GLY A 392 -20.14 -11.61 -8.88
C GLY A 392 -19.67 -10.64 -7.80
N SER A 393 -18.54 -10.92 -7.15
CA SER A 393 -18.10 -10.20 -5.94
C SER A 393 -16.81 -9.40 -6.12
N GLY A 394 -16.23 -9.39 -7.33
CA GLY A 394 -14.91 -8.84 -7.59
C GLY A 394 -13.79 -9.69 -6.98
N GLY A 395 -14.04 -10.99 -6.77
CA GLY A 395 -13.08 -11.89 -6.16
C GLY A 395 -13.02 -11.80 -4.63
N ALA A 396 -14.11 -11.38 -3.98
CA ALA A 396 -14.13 -11.17 -2.54
C ALA A 396 -14.02 -12.48 -1.75
N VAL A 397 -13.27 -12.41 -0.65
CA VAL A 397 -13.05 -13.51 0.29
C VAL A 397 -12.98 -13.01 1.73
N TYR A 398 -13.27 -13.88 2.69
CA TYR A 398 -12.87 -13.70 4.08
C TYR A 398 -11.63 -14.54 4.33
N LEU A 399 -10.65 -13.92 4.95
CA LEU A 399 -9.45 -14.60 5.37
C LEU A 399 -9.29 -14.46 6.88
N LEU A 400 -9.14 -15.60 7.56
CA LEU A 400 -8.91 -15.71 8.99
C LEU A 400 -7.64 -16.52 9.23
N TYR A 401 -6.70 -15.99 10.01
CA TYR A 401 -5.42 -16.65 10.29
C TYR A 401 -4.86 -16.21 11.66
N PRO A 402 -4.12 -17.10 12.36
CA PRO A 402 -3.49 -16.74 13.63
C PRO A 402 -2.54 -15.55 13.48
N ARG A 403 -2.53 -14.65 14.47
CA ARG A 403 -1.63 -13.49 14.48
C ARG A 403 -0.17 -13.89 14.76
N ASN A 404 0.03 -14.89 15.63
CA ASN A 404 1.36 -15.34 16.04
C ASN A 404 1.84 -16.53 15.19
N GLY A 405 3.13 -16.53 14.86
CA GLY A 405 3.77 -17.63 14.11
C GLY A 405 3.63 -17.55 12.58
N TRP A 406 3.10 -16.45 12.05
CA TRP A 406 2.98 -16.19 10.62
C TRP A 406 3.87 -15.02 10.21
N THR A 407 4.64 -15.18 9.13
CA THR A 407 5.24 -14.05 8.44
C THR A 407 4.14 -13.21 7.80
N ASP A 408 4.32 -11.89 7.85
CA ASP A 408 3.40 -10.87 7.35
C ASP A 408 2.55 -11.34 6.14
N PRO A 409 1.23 -11.41 6.28
CA PRO A 409 0.32 -11.99 5.29
C PRO A 409 0.33 -11.20 3.98
N ARG A 410 0.80 -9.95 3.98
CA ARG A 410 1.01 -9.13 2.76
C ARG A 410 1.74 -9.92 1.68
N GLN A 411 2.62 -10.85 2.06
CA GLN A 411 3.36 -11.67 1.11
C GLN A 411 2.56 -12.66 0.25
N TRP A 412 1.35 -12.98 0.68
CA TRP A 412 0.49 -13.93 0.01
C TRP A 412 -0.64 -13.24 -0.77
N ILE A 413 -0.75 -11.91 -0.66
CA ILE A 413 -1.98 -11.15 -0.97
C ILE A 413 -1.96 -10.46 -2.36
N SER A 414 -0.80 -10.16 -2.95
CA SER A 414 -0.73 -9.48 -4.26
C SER A 414 -0.17 -10.38 -5.39
N PRO A 415 -0.76 -10.33 -6.61
CA PRO A 415 -0.14 -10.73 -7.88
C PRO A 415 1.32 -10.31 -8.03
N ASP A 416 1.55 -9.05 -7.66
CA ASP A 416 2.82 -8.34 -7.74
C ASP A 416 3.62 -8.49 -6.44
N TYR A 417 3.13 -9.32 -5.50
CA TYR A 417 3.93 -9.83 -4.41
C TYR A 417 4.83 -10.98 -4.88
N VAL A 418 5.55 -10.75 -5.96
CA VAL A 418 6.96 -11.08 -5.93
C VAL A 418 7.66 -9.83 -5.41
N GLY A 419 7.63 -9.61 -4.09
CA GLY A 419 8.54 -8.69 -3.41
C GLY A 419 8.79 -7.33 -4.08
N SER A 420 7.76 -6.56 -4.45
CA SER A 420 7.97 -5.14 -4.71
C SER A 420 8.21 -4.45 -3.37
N GLN A 421 9.48 -4.42 -2.96
CA GLN A 421 10.00 -3.56 -1.91
C GLN A 421 9.74 -2.06 -2.20
N TYR A 422 9.22 -1.69 -3.37
CA TYR A 422 9.06 -0.33 -3.85
C TYR A 422 7.67 0.27 -3.59
N ALA A 423 7.65 1.55 -3.21
CA ALA A 423 6.42 2.30 -2.92
C ALA A 423 5.51 2.49 -4.15
N TYR A 424 6.10 2.54 -5.34
CA TYR A 424 5.41 2.64 -6.64
C TYR A 424 6.14 1.76 -7.68
N PRO A 425 5.41 1.19 -8.67
CA PRO A 425 6.03 0.45 -9.77
C PRO A 425 7.08 1.27 -10.52
N GLU A 426 6.88 2.58 -10.67
CA GLU A 426 7.82 3.48 -11.34
C GLU A 426 9.14 3.64 -10.57
N ILE A 427 9.08 3.63 -9.23
CA ILE A 427 10.28 3.59 -8.38
C ILE A 427 11.01 2.26 -8.58
N GLY A 428 10.27 1.15 -8.60
CA GLY A 428 10.83 -0.17 -8.88
C GLY A 428 11.50 -0.27 -10.25
N LYS A 429 10.87 0.31 -11.27
CA LYS A 429 11.41 0.37 -12.64
C LYS A 429 12.69 1.22 -12.69
N LEU A 430 12.67 2.42 -12.10
CA LEU A 430 13.85 3.28 -12.05
C LEU A 430 15.02 2.60 -11.34
N TRP A 431 14.73 1.86 -10.26
CA TRP A 431 15.73 1.04 -9.61
C TRP A 431 16.23 -0.09 -10.51
N SER A 432 15.33 -0.85 -11.15
CA SER A 432 15.71 -2.03 -11.92
C SER A 432 16.55 -1.70 -13.13
N ASP A 433 16.23 -0.59 -13.81
CA ASP A 433 16.94 -0.13 -15.00
C ASP A 433 18.42 0.18 -14.67
N ALA A 434 18.69 0.64 -13.44
CA ALA A 434 20.05 0.93 -13.00
C ALA A 434 20.71 -0.25 -12.27
N ASP A 435 20.10 -0.85 -11.26
CA ASP A 435 20.84 -1.65 -10.28
C ASP A 435 20.50 -3.15 -10.28
N ALA A 436 19.50 -3.60 -11.05
CA ALA A 436 19.21 -5.04 -11.13
C ALA A 436 20.38 -5.86 -11.70
N ALA A 437 21.09 -5.31 -12.71
CA ALA A 437 22.27 -5.94 -13.27
C ALA A 437 23.44 -5.98 -12.26
N THR A 438 23.61 -4.91 -11.48
CA THR A 438 24.63 -4.83 -10.42
C THR A 438 24.34 -5.83 -9.30
N LEU A 439 23.07 -5.95 -8.88
CA LEU A 439 22.64 -6.92 -7.87
C LEU A 439 22.89 -8.37 -8.28
N SER A 440 22.71 -8.68 -9.57
CA SER A 440 23.01 -10.01 -10.10
C SER A 440 24.50 -10.25 -10.41
N GLY A 441 25.38 -9.29 -10.10
CA GLY A 441 26.82 -9.38 -10.35
C GLY A 441 27.21 -9.27 -11.84
N LYS A 442 26.32 -8.77 -12.69
CA LYS A 442 26.48 -8.76 -14.15
C LYS A 442 26.96 -7.43 -14.74
N SER A 443 27.03 -6.36 -13.94
CA SER A 443 27.31 -5.00 -14.44
C SER A 443 28.78 -4.62 -14.45
N GLY A 444 29.60 -5.16 -13.54
CA GLY A 444 31.02 -4.78 -13.39
C GLY A 444 31.23 -3.33 -12.92
N ARG A 445 30.25 -2.73 -12.23
CA ARG A 445 30.29 -1.34 -11.72
C ARG A 445 29.62 -1.16 -10.36
N GLY A 446 29.76 0.05 -9.81
CA GLY A 446 29.07 0.52 -8.59
C GLY A 446 27.56 0.70 -8.69
N TRP A 447 26.96 0.84 -7.50
CA TRP A 447 25.54 1.10 -7.27
C TRP A 447 25.15 2.54 -7.55
N VAL A 448 24.00 2.74 -8.22
CA VAL A 448 23.40 4.07 -8.44
C VAL A 448 22.43 4.44 -7.31
N TRP A 449 21.63 3.48 -6.89
CA TRP A 449 20.59 3.61 -5.86
C TRP A 449 20.91 2.74 -4.63
N GLY A 450 21.42 1.53 -4.84
CA GLY A 450 21.73 0.55 -3.79
C GLY A 450 21.09 -0.81 -4.04
N THR A 451 21.18 -1.70 -3.05
CA THR A 451 20.65 -3.09 -3.17
C THR A 451 19.13 -3.16 -3.21
N GLY A 452 18.45 -2.11 -2.78
CA GLY A 452 17.01 -1.96 -2.68
C GLY A 452 16.65 -0.74 -1.84
N PRO A 453 15.37 -0.47 -1.61
CA PRO A 453 14.95 0.52 -0.65
C PRO A 453 15.24 0.04 0.78
N SER A 454 15.71 0.96 1.62
CA SER A 454 16.01 0.74 3.03
C SER A 454 14.81 1.02 3.94
N THR A 455 13.73 1.56 3.39
CA THR A 455 12.46 1.84 4.10
C THR A 455 11.26 1.33 3.32
N PRO A 456 10.11 1.08 3.97
CA PRO A 456 8.83 1.05 3.28
C PRO A 456 8.50 2.42 2.66
N ALA A 457 7.37 2.50 1.95
CA ALA A 457 6.80 3.77 1.53
C ALA A 457 6.52 4.67 2.74
N MET A 458 6.94 5.92 2.67
CA MET A 458 6.75 6.92 3.72
C MET A 458 6.05 8.16 3.16
N LEU A 459 5.46 8.96 4.04
CA LEU A 459 4.88 10.26 3.71
C LEU A 459 5.68 11.37 4.39
N GLU A 460 5.97 12.42 3.65
CA GLU A 460 6.61 13.63 4.16
C GLU A 460 5.77 14.85 3.82
N ASN A 461 5.73 15.84 4.72
CA ASN A 461 5.11 17.14 4.42
C ASN A 461 5.75 17.77 3.18
N TYR A 462 4.91 18.19 2.24
CA TYR A 462 5.28 18.90 1.03
C TYR A 462 4.10 19.73 0.53
N ASP A 463 4.17 21.05 0.61
CA ASP A 463 3.04 21.96 0.38
C ASP A 463 2.31 21.72 -0.95
N GLU A 464 3.04 21.48 -2.05
CA GLU A 464 2.49 21.21 -3.38
C GLU A 464 2.13 19.74 -3.61
N GLY A 465 2.45 18.89 -2.65
CA GLY A 465 2.00 17.51 -2.61
C GLY A 465 0.49 17.44 -2.39
N VAL A 466 -0.11 16.32 -2.79
CA VAL A 466 -1.55 16.16 -2.64
C VAL A 466 -1.90 16.11 -1.15
N ASN A 467 -2.66 17.08 -0.66
CA ASN A 467 -2.93 17.32 0.78
C ASN A 467 -1.71 17.75 1.59
N GLY A 468 -0.74 18.40 0.95
CA GLY A 468 0.45 18.85 1.63
C GLY A 468 1.42 17.71 1.99
N LEU A 469 1.33 16.53 1.34
CA LEU A 469 2.35 15.48 1.49
C LEU A 469 2.83 14.91 0.14
N ARG A 470 4.04 14.39 0.14
CA ARG A 470 4.65 13.58 -0.92
C ARG A 470 4.92 12.16 -0.44
N VAL A 471 4.87 11.19 -1.35
CA VAL A 471 5.34 9.83 -1.06
C VAL A 471 6.84 9.78 -1.27
N VAL A 472 7.55 9.15 -0.34
CA VAL A 472 9.00 9.03 -0.37
C VAL A 472 9.41 7.61 -0.04
N GLN A 473 10.58 7.21 -0.54
CA GLN A 473 11.21 5.96 -0.17
C GLN A 473 12.73 6.11 -0.17
N TYR A 474 13.36 5.60 0.88
CA TYR A 474 14.80 5.71 1.07
C TYR A 474 15.53 4.50 0.53
N PHE A 475 16.76 4.75 0.09
CA PHE A 475 17.72 3.83 -0.48
C PHE A 475 19.10 4.12 0.12
N ASP A 476 20.10 3.29 -0.17
CA ASP A 476 21.46 3.56 0.30
C ASP A 476 21.99 4.89 -0.24
N LYS A 477 21.83 5.10 -1.54
CA LYS A 477 22.39 6.25 -2.25
C LYS A 477 21.40 7.40 -2.41
N THR A 478 20.12 7.23 -2.02
CA THR A 478 19.11 8.27 -2.28
C THR A 478 17.84 8.20 -1.44
N ARG A 479 16.93 9.16 -1.68
CA ARG A 479 15.52 9.18 -1.35
C ARG A 479 14.78 9.53 -2.64
N MET A 480 13.99 8.59 -3.14
CA MET A 480 13.11 8.80 -4.29
C MET A 480 11.76 9.28 -3.82
N GLU A 481 11.09 10.11 -4.61
CA GLU A 481 9.83 10.72 -4.22
C GLU A 481 8.86 10.94 -5.38
N ILE A 482 7.58 10.89 -5.04
CA ILE A 482 6.45 11.21 -5.90
C ILE A 482 5.62 12.28 -5.19
N THR A 483 5.75 13.51 -5.67
CA THR A 483 5.03 14.67 -5.13
C THR A 483 3.58 14.72 -5.61
N ILE A 484 3.36 14.43 -6.90
CA ILE A 484 2.03 14.44 -7.53
C ILE A 484 1.74 13.05 -8.11
N PRO A 485 1.07 12.14 -7.36
CA PRO A 485 0.76 10.78 -7.82
C PRO A 485 -0.07 10.67 -9.09
N GLN A 486 -0.75 11.76 -9.48
CA GLN A 486 -1.59 11.87 -10.68
C GLN A 486 -0.83 12.49 -11.86
N GLY A 487 0.47 12.80 -11.68
CA GLY A 487 1.31 13.35 -12.73
C GLY A 487 1.53 12.38 -13.90
N ASP A 488 2.12 12.89 -14.97
CA ASP A 488 2.47 12.08 -16.14
C ASP A 488 3.54 11.04 -15.78
N ARG A 489 3.15 9.77 -15.78
CA ARG A 489 4.01 8.62 -15.44
C ARG A 489 5.13 8.37 -16.46
N ASN A 490 5.01 8.93 -17.67
CA ASN A 490 6.05 8.83 -18.69
C ASN A 490 7.11 9.92 -18.54
N SER A 491 6.87 10.93 -17.70
CA SER A 491 7.85 11.96 -17.40
C SER A 491 9.03 11.37 -16.63
N LEU A 492 10.25 11.71 -17.07
CA LEU A 492 11.47 11.43 -16.30
C LEU A 492 11.38 11.98 -14.86
N TRP A 493 10.62 13.06 -14.68
CA TRP A 493 10.45 13.75 -13.40
C TRP A 493 9.20 13.31 -12.63
N PHE A 494 8.55 12.19 -13.02
CA PHE A 494 7.49 11.60 -12.21
C PHE A 494 8.03 11.06 -10.88
N VAL A 495 9.11 10.27 -10.96
CA VAL A 495 9.93 9.90 -9.80
C VAL A 495 11.10 10.88 -9.74
N THR A 496 11.17 11.66 -8.67
CA THR A 496 12.27 12.60 -8.46
C THR A 496 13.20 12.10 -7.37
N ASN A 497 14.41 12.65 -7.36
CA ASN A 497 15.42 12.40 -6.34
C ASN A 497 15.55 13.67 -5.49
N GLY A 498 15.44 13.52 -4.17
CA GLY A 498 15.58 14.64 -3.25
C GLY A 498 16.93 15.35 -3.36
N LEU A 499 16.97 16.64 -3.06
CA LEU A 499 18.16 17.50 -3.04
C LEU A 499 19.03 17.24 -1.78
N LEU A 500 19.32 15.96 -1.51
CA LEU A 500 19.80 15.51 -0.20
C LEU A 500 21.10 16.19 0.23
N THR A 501 22.06 16.37 -0.69
CA THR A 501 23.33 17.02 -0.36
C THR A 501 23.11 18.49 -0.03
N GLU A 502 22.34 19.21 -0.84
CA GLU A 502 22.04 20.63 -0.61
C GLU A 502 21.39 20.84 0.75
N GLU A 503 20.39 20.02 1.08
CA GLU A 503 19.67 20.08 2.36
C GLU A 503 20.59 19.72 3.55
N LEU A 504 21.46 18.71 3.41
CA LEU A 504 22.43 18.31 4.45
C LEU A 504 23.49 19.39 4.71
N VAL A 505 23.96 20.06 3.65
CA VAL A 505 24.98 21.12 3.74
C VAL A 505 24.38 22.41 4.29
N SER A 506 23.17 22.78 3.85
CA SER A 506 22.52 24.04 4.20
C SER A 506 21.74 24.00 5.52
N GLY A 507 21.36 22.81 5.97
CA GLY A 507 20.39 22.67 7.05
C GLY A 507 18.95 23.04 6.67
N LYS A 508 18.65 23.30 5.38
CA LYS A 508 17.32 23.71 4.90
C LYS A 508 16.56 22.49 4.38
N MET A 509 15.75 21.88 5.24
CA MET A 509 14.98 20.71 4.86
C MET A 509 13.77 21.10 4.01
N GLN A 510 13.66 20.59 2.79
CA GLN A 510 12.58 20.96 1.88
C GLN A 510 11.23 20.36 2.32
N VAL A 511 10.20 21.21 2.39
CA VAL A 511 8.80 20.87 2.72
C VAL A 511 7.80 21.54 1.77
N GLY A 512 8.27 22.04 0.62
CA GLY A 512 7.52 22.59 -0.49
C GLY A 512 8.49 23.13 -1.54
N ASN A 513 8.04 23.54 -2.72
CA ASN A 513 8.91 24.02 -3.80
C ASN A 513 9.73 25.24 -3.35
N GLY A 514 9.11 26.12 -2.56
CA GLY A 514 9.75 27.32 -2.00
C GLY A 514 9.79 27.36 -0.47
N ARG A 515 9.43 26.26 0.21
CA ARG A 515 9.32 26.21 1.67
C ARG A 515 10.32 25.23 2.27
N PHE A 516 10.99 25.70 3.33
CA PHE A 516 12.03 24.95 4.03
C PHE A 516 11.86 25.04 5.54
N GLU A 517 12.18 23.96 6.24
CA GLU A 517 12.37 23.94 7.68
C GLU A 517 13.86 24.03 8.01
N ASN A 518 14.21 24.86 9.01
CA ASN A 518 15.59 25.02 9.44
C ASN A 518 16.00 23.89 10.39
N ARG A 519 17.19 23.35 10.14
CA ARG A 519 17.88 22.36 10.96
C ARG A 519 19.36 22.71 11.02
N THR A 520 20.08 22.09 11.96
CA THR A 520 21.54 22.18 11.98
C THR A 520 22.11 21.48 10.75
N PRO A 521 23.03 22.10 10.00
CA PRO A 521 23.80 21.41 8.95
C PRO A 521 24.40 20.09 9.46
N ALA A 522 24.43 19.07 8.60
CA ALA A 522 24.73 17.72 9.04
C ALA A 522 26.21 17.54 9.38
N ASN A 523 26.49 17.24 10.65
CA ASN A 523 27.83 16.85 11.13
C ASN A 523 28.13 15.37 10.83
N ILE A 524 27.85 14.93 9.60
CA ILE A 524 28.10 13.57 9.10
C ILE A 524 29.22 13.65 8.07
N PRO A 525 30.29 12.82 8.14
CA PRO A 525 31.32 12.77 7.11
C PRO A 525 30.74 12.61 5.71
N VAL A 526 31.24 13.40 4.75
CA VAL A 526 30.82 13.28 3.33
C VAL A 526 31.22 11.94 2.72
N ALA A 527 32.31 11.36 3.22
CA ALA A 527 32.91 10.13 2.73
C ALA A 527 33.69 9.40 3.84
N GLY A 528 33.91 8.10 3.60
CA GLY A 528 34.63 7.22 4.53
C GLY A 528 33.77 6.75 5.70
N ASP A 529 34.45 6.25 6.73
CA ASP A 529 33.83 5.69 7.92
C ASP A 529 33.07 6.78 8.71
N PRO A 530 31.89 6.48 9.30
CA PRO A 530 31.07 7.45 10.02
C PRO A 530 31.77 8.17 11.19
N ASP A 531 32.79 7.55 11.77
CA ASP A 531 33.58 8.04 12.91
C ASP A 531 34.92 8.67 12.50
N SER A 532 35.14 8.91 11.19
CA SER A 532 36.36 9.54 10.67
C SER A 532 36.62 10.91 11.32
N PRO A 533 37.68 11.06 12.14
CA PRO A 533 37.88 12.27 12.95
C PRO A 533 38.35 13.48 12.15
N LEU A 534 39.01 13.24 11.00
CA LEU A 534 39.58 14.28 10.13
C LEU A 534 38.74 14.54 8.87
N ALA A 535 37.73 13.71 8.62
CA ALA A 535 36.91 13.86 7.42
C ALA A 535 36.06 15.13 7.49
N PRO A 536 36.03 15.95 6.43
CA PRO A 536 35.01 16.97 6.25
C PRO A 536 33.60 16.38 6.36
N THR A 537 32.68 17.12 6.96
CA THR A 537 31.27 16.77 7.03
C THR A 537 30.46 17.58 6.04
N TYR A 538 29.19 17.27 5.82
CA TYR A 538 28.33 18.15 5.00
C TYR A 538 28.31 19.59 5.54
N ALA A 539 28.29 19.77 6.87
CA ALA A 539 28.39 21.09 7.49
C ALA A 539 29.70 21.84 7.16
N THR A 540 30.83 21.13 6.98
CA THR A 540 32.10 21.75 6.55
C THR A 540 31.96 22.50 5.22
N PHE A 541 31.07 22.06 4.33
CA PHE A 541 30.87 22.66 3.01
C PHE A 541 29.90 23.85 3.02
N GLU A 542 29.27 24.20 4.14
CA GLU A 542 28.22 25.24 4.18
C GLU A 542 28.65 26.57 3.55
N ASN A 543 29.93 26.95 3.72
CA ASN A 543 30.49 28.20 3.16
C ASN A 543 31.28 28.00 1.86
N LEU A 544 31.46 26.75 1.42
CA LEU A 544 32.16 26.39 0.19
C LEU A 544 31.18 26.05 -0.94
N ALA A 545 29.97 25.64 -0.60
CA ALA A 545 28.96 25.26 -1.56
C ALA A 545 28.14 26.46 -2.07
N THR A 546 27.82 26.44 -3.36
CA THR A 546 26.76 27.26 -3.93
C THR A 546 25.42 26.66 -3.54
N LEU A 547 24.76 27.31 -2.58
CA LEU A 547 23.43 26.97 -2.07
C LEU A 547 22.41 28.03 -2.54
N PRO A 548 21.09 27.75 -2.43
CA PRO A 548 20.05 28.73 -2.76
C PRO A 548 20.29 30.09 -2.09
N GLY A 549 20.28 31.15 -2.89
CA GLY A 549 20.57 32.53 -2.46
C GLY A 549 22.05 32.94 -2.54
N PHE A 550 22.96 32.02 -2.87
CA PHE A 550 24.40 32.27 -3.03
C PHE A 550 24.94 31.98 -4.44
N GLU A 551 24.04 31.79 -5.42
CA GLU A 551 24.35 31.38 -6.79
C GLU A 551 25.25 32.35 -7.55
N GLN A 552 25.32 33.59 -7.10
CA GLN A 552 26.17 34.64 -7.68
C GLN A 552 27.47 34.88 -6.90
N THR A 553 27.54 34.48 -5.64
CA THR A 553 28.63 34.86 -4.73
C THR A 553 29.56 33.71 -4.36
N ARG A 554 29.16 32.46 -4.59
CA ARG A 554 29.95 31.25 -4.22
C ARG A 554 30.36 30.39 -5.41
N ARG A 555 30.56 31.02 -6.56
CA ARG A 555 30.99 30.37 -7.81
C ARG A 555 32.52 30.34 -7.90
N ALA A 556 33.07 29.29 -8.49
CA ALA A 556 34.48 29.23 -8.89
C ALA A 556 34.71 29.82 -10.28
N THR A 557 35.94 30.23 -10.54
CA THR A 557 36.42 30.54 -11.89
C THR A 557 36.68 29.26 -12.68
N ASN A 558 36.56 29.33 -14.01
CA ASN A 558 36.83 28.18 -14.88
C ASN A 558 38.33 27.84 -14.87
N HIS A 559 38.66 26.65 -14.36
CA HIS A 559 40.01 26.12 -14.23
C HIS A 559 40.30 24.95 -15.18
N THR A 560 39.49 24.75 -16.22
CA THR A 560 39.66 23.63 -17.17
C THR A 560 41.12 23.51 -17.64
N GLY A 561 41.68 22.31 -17.52
CA GLY A 561 43.06 21.98 -17.87
C GLY A 561 44.09 22.20 -16.75
N GLN A 562 43.74 22.93 -15.68
CA GLN A 562 44.62 23.15 -14.52
C GLN A 562 44.65 21.93 -13.58
N PRO A 563 45.74 21.73 -12.82
CA PRO A 563 45.80 20.66 -11.81
C PRO A 563 44.87 20.94 -10.62
N ILE A 564 44.33 19.89 -10.02
CA ILE A 564 43.47 19.98 -8.83
C ILE A 564 44.31 19.77 -7.58
N SER A 565 44.83 20.83 -6.97
CA SER A 565 45.75 20.76 -5.83
C SER A 565 45.11 21.12 -4.48
N GLU A 566 43.86 21.56 -4.49
CA GLU A 566 43.10 21.97 -3.32
C GLU A 566 42.84 20.78 -2.38
N THR A 567 43.15 20.96 -1.10
CA THR A 567 42.91 20.01 -0.01
C THR A 567 42.05 20.67 1.05
N LEU A 568 41.01 19.97 1.52
CA LEU A 568 40.04 20.47 2.49
C LEU A 568 40.15 19.69 3.81
N ASP A 569 40.32 20.41 4.93
CA ASP A 569 40.26 19.84 6.27
C ASP A 569 38.84 19.89 6.86
N ARG A 570 38.64 19.22 8.01
CA ARG A 570 37.33 19.16 8.69
C ARG A 570 36.82 20.53 9.14
N GLN A 571 37.73 21.48 9.40
CA GLN A 571 37.42 22.83 9.87
C GLN A 571 36.99 23.76 8.73
N GLY A 572 37.09 23.33 7.47
CA GLY A 572 36.71 24.13 6.30
C GLY A 572 37.87 24.90 5.69
N ASN A 573 39.12 24.66 6.12
CA ASN A 573 40.28 25.33 5.55
C ASN A 573 40.70 24.64 4.25
N VAL A 574 40.86 25.45 3.20
CA VAL A 574 41.38 24.99 1.91
C VAL A 574 42.87 25.33 1.84
N THR A 575 43.69 24.32 1.57
CA THR A 575 45.14 24.43 1.40
C THR A 575 45.58 23.82 0.07
N GLN A 576 46.81 24.09 -0.35
CA GLN A 576 47.38 23.53 -1.58
C GLN A 576 48.23 22.29 -1.25
N GLY A 577 48.09 21.24 -2.05
CA GLY A 577 48.78 19.96 -1.91
C GLY A 577 49.09 19.30 -3.25
N SER A 578 49.48 18.02 -3.22
CA SER A 578 49.73 17.26 -4.44
C SER A 578 48.44 17.00 -5.20
N SER A 579 48.41 17.25 -6.51
CA SER A 579 47.21 17.06 -7.32
C SER A 579 46.83 15.61 -7.60
N GLY A 580 47.70 14.66 -7.26
CA GLY A 580 47.51 13.26 -7.61
C GLY A 580 47.49 13.01 -9.12
N GLY A 581 47.92 13.97 -9.94
CA GLY A 581 47.90 13.90 -11.40
C GLY A 581 46.56 14.27 -12.05
N LEU A 582 45.54 14.63 -11.26
CA LEU A 582 44.21 14.98 -11.77
C LEU A 582 44.14 16.43 -12.25
N LYS A 583 43.26 16.66 -13.23
CA LYS A 583 42.97 17.99 -13.78
C LYS A 583 41.48 18.26 -13.86
N TYR A 584 41.12 19.54 -13.88
CA TYR A 584 39.76 19.95 -14.22
C TYR A 584 39.46 19.66 -15.70
N ALA A 585 38.37 18.97 -15.99
CA ALA A 585 37.98 18.63 -17.37
C ALA A 585 36.80 19.43 -17.90
N ASN A 586 35.90 19.88 -17.02
CA ASN A 586 34.73 20.63 -17.42
C ASN A 586 34.42 21.72 -16.39
N TYR A 587 33.76 22.80 -16.82
CA TYR A 587 33.20 23.83 -15.95
C TYR A 587 31.69 23.92 -16.18
N ASP A 588 30.91 23.62 -15.14
CA ASP A 588 29.46 23.76 -15.20
C ASP A 588 29.05 25.18 -14.84
N ALA A 589 28.46 25.90 -15.80
CA ALA A 589 28.07 27.28 -15.64
C ALA A 589 26.72 27.49 -14.93
N LYS A 590 25.97 26.44 -14.54
CA LYS A 590 24.70 26.62 -13.83
C LYS A 590 24.95 27.15 -12.43
N LEU A 591 25.73 26.41 -11.65
CA LEU A 591 26.13 26.79 -10.29
C LEU A 591 27.60 27.23 -10.21
N GLY A 592 28.35 27.10 -11.30
CA GLY A 592 29.67 27.71 -11.45
C GLY A 592 30.80 26.93 -10.79
N HIS A 593 30.88 25.62 -11.03
CA HIS A 593 31.90 24.75 -10.44
C HIS A 593 32.58 23.88 -11.49
N ASN A 594 33.86 23.62 -11.27
CA ASN A 594 34.68 22.75 -12.10
C ASN A 594 34.46 21.28 -11.73
N ILE A 595 34.58 20.39 -12.72
CA ILE A 595 34.44 18.94 -12.56
C ILE A 595 35.77 18.29 -12.93
N PRO A 596 36.32 17.40 -12.08
CA PRO A 596 37.58 16.71 -12.35
C PRO A 596 37.43 15.71 -13.49
N ASP A 597 38.51 15.49 -14.25
CA ASP A 597 38.60 14.56 -15.37
C ASP A 597 38.05 13.16 -15.09
N VAL A 598 38.41 12.58 -13.95
CA VAL A 598 37.96 11.24 -13.53
C VAL A 598 36.46 11.17 -13.29
N LEU A 599 35.85 12.18 -12.65
CA LEU A 599 34.40 12.19 -12.43
C LEU A 599 33.65 12.52 -13.72
N TRP A 600 34.16 13.46 -14.52
CA TRP A 600 33.58 13.84 -15.80
C TRP A 600 33.55 12.65 -16.77
N SER A 601 34.66 11.93 -16.90
CA SER A 601 34.74 10.73 -17.73
C SER A 601 33.84 9.60 -17.21
N TRP A 602 33.69 9.47 -15.89
CA TRP A 602 32.86 8.43 -15.30
C TRP A 602 31.37 8.69 -15.53
N MET A 603 30.87 9.90 -15.22
CA MET A 603 29.43 10.20 -15.31
C MET A 603 28.92 10.21 -16.75
N ASN A 604 29.78 10.52 -17.73
CA ASN A 604 29.44 10.50 -19.16
C ASN A 604 29.64 9.13 -19.82
N ASN A 605 29.93 8.08 -19.04
CA ASN A 605 30.03 6.70 -19.52
C ASN A 605 29.03 5.81 -18.79
N SER A 606 27.83 5.66 -19.33
CA SER A 606 26.74 4.90 -18.70
C SER A 606 27.08 3.43 -18.44
N ALA A 607 27.97 2.82 -19.24
CA ALA A 607 28.45 1.47 -18.99
C ALA A 607 29.28 1.38 -17.70
N ARG A 608 29.97 2.46 -17.31
CA ARG A 608 30.75 2.53 -16.06
C ARG A 608 29.95 3.10 -14.89
N SER A 609 29.12 4.11 -15.12
CA SER A 609 28.39 4.79 -14.05
C SER A 609 27.03 4.18 -13.75
N GLY A 610 26.39 3.56 -14.74
CA GLY A 610 24.97 3.19 -14.67
C GLY A 610 24.01 4.35 -14.82
N ILE A 611 24.50 5.51 -15.28
CA ILE A 611 23.75 6.74 -15.33
C ILE A 611 23.62 7.18 -16.79
N ASP A 612 22.38 7.30 -17.26
CA ASP A 612 22.09 7.85 -18.59
C ASP A 612 21.94 9.38 -18.57
N ASN A 613 21.49 9.94 -17.44
CA ASN A 613 21.35 11.36 -17.23
C ASN A 613 21.93 11.76 -15.87
N TRP A 614 23.15 12.29 -15.88
CA TRP A 614 23.86 12.65 -14.65
C TRP A 614 23.22 13.82 -13.91
N ILE A 615 22.56 14.75 -14.61
CA ILE A 615 21.81 15.84 -13.96
C ILE A 615 20.63 15.29 -13.16
N PHE A 616 19.93 14.28 -13.70
CA PHE A 616 18.82 13.64 -13.00
C PHE A 616 19.28 12.92 -11.71
N VAL A 617 20.43 12.23 -11.76
CA VAL A 617 20.93 11.43 -10.64
C VAL A 617 21.70 12.26 -9.61
N LEU A 618 22.63 13.10 -10.07
CA LEU A 618 23.59 13.85 -9.25
C LEU A 618 23.10 15.27 -8.95
N GLY A 619 22.42 15.90 -9.92
CA GLY A 619 22.24 17.35 -9.95
C GLY A 619 23.49 18.10 -10.40
N TYR A 620 23.44 19.43 -10.35
CA TYR A 620 24.59 20.27 -10.67
C TYR A 620 25.67 20.20 -9.57
N PRO A 621 26.96 20.37 -9.90
CA PRO A 621 28.00 20.47 -8.88
C PRO A 621 27.77 21.74 -8.05
N ILE A 622 27.82 21.60 -6.72
CA ILE A 622 27.64 22.71 -5.79
C ILE A 622 28.96 23.13 -5.14
N SER A 623 30.04 22.35 -5.29
CA SER A 623 31.38 22.68 -4.77
C SER A 623 32.47 22.38 -5.79
N GLU A 624 33.65 22.98 -5.61
CA GLU A 624 34.87 22.49 -6.21
C GLU A 624 35.21 21.07 -5.70
N PRO A 625 35.98 20.28 -6.46
CA PRO A 625 36.55 19.03 -5.99
C PRO A 625 37.72 19.30 -5.03
N TYR A 626 37.72 18.65 -3.88
CA TYR A 626 38.79 18.78 -2.88
C TYR A 626 39.41 17.43 -2.55
N TRP A 627 40.72 17.39 -2.38
CA TRP A 627 41.37 16.26 -1.72
C TRP A 627 41.05 16.30 -0.22
N VAL A 628 40.61 15.19 0.34
CA VAL A 628 40.22 15.07 1.75
C VAL A 628 40.85 13.83 2.37
N GLN A 629 41.06 13.88 3.69
CA GLN A 629 41.52 12.74 4.47
C GLN A 629 40.34 12.10 5.20
N VAL A 630 40.07 10.83 4.91
CA VAL A 630 38.97 10.05 5.51
C VAL A 630 39.52 8.75 6.09
N ASN A 631 38.75 8.07 6.93
CA ASN A 631 39.05 6.68 7.26
C ASN A 631 38.27 5.74 6.34
N ILE A 632 38.86 4.62 5.92
CA ILE A 632 38.17 3.51 5.28
C ILE A 632 38.62 2.23 5.98
N GLY A 633 37.69 1.55 6.65
CA GLY A 633 38.02 0.39 7.48
C GLY A 633 39.01 0.72 8.60
N GLY A 634 38.86 1.90 9.22
CA GLY A 634 39.69 2.41 10.31
C GLY A 634 41.06 2.94 9.88
N LYS A 635 41.38 2.96 8.58
CA LYS A 635 42.67 3.42 8.06
C LYS A 635 42.56 4.76 7.35
N PRO A 636 43.48 5.71 7.58
CA PRO A 636 43.46 6.99 6.88
C PRO A 636 43.75 6.79 5.39
N VAL A 637 42.88 7.31 4.54
CA VAL A 637 42.96 7.30 3.08
C VAL A 637 42.72 8.72 2.57
N ARG A 638 43.49 9.10 1.55
CA ARG A 638 43.30 10.36 0.83
C ARG A 638 42.44 10.11 -0.40
N VAL A 639 41.29 10.77 -0.47
CA VAL A 639 40.34 10.66 -1.59
C VAL A 639 40.00 12.04 -2.10
N LEU A 640 39.62 12.16 -3.38
CA LEU A 640 39.01 13.38 -3.90
C LEU A 640 37.51 13.31 -3.61
N ALA A 641 36.90 14.39 -3.14
CA ALA A 641 35.46 14.48 -2.89
C ALA A 641 34.88 15.71 -3.59
N GLN A 642 33.70 15.56 -4.19
CA GLN A 642 32.93 16.67 -4.76
C GLN A 642 31.44 16.53 -4.46
N LEU A 643 30.81 17.65 -4.11
CA LEU A 643 29.38 17.70 -3.84
C LEU A 643 28.59 18.17 -5.06
N TYR A 644 27.46 17.50 -5.27
CA TYR A 644 26.40 17.82 -6.24
C TYR A 644 25.08 17.97 -5.49
N GLU A 645 24.08 18.65 -6.05
CA GLU A 645 22.81 18.95 -5.36
C GLU A 645 22.17 17.72 -4.67
N ARG A 646 22.26 16.54 -5.30
CA ARG A 646 21.60 15.29 -4.84
C ARG A 646 22.57 14.26 -4.30
N ARG A 647 23.86 14.32 -4.66
CA ARG A 647 24.87 13.30 -4.32
C ARG A 647 26.21 13.89 -3.90
N ALA A 648 26.98 13.10 -3.17
CA ALA A 648 28.41 13.29 -2.99
C ALA A 648 29.16 12.19 -3.74
N LEU A 649 30.14 12.57 -4.57
CA LEU A 649 31.02 11.65 -5.27
C LEU A 649 32.40 11.66 -4.65
N THR A 650 33.03 10.50 -4.63
CA THR A 650 34.44 10.36 -4.27
C THR A 650 35.25 9.67 -5.36
N TYR A 651 36.54 9.98 -5.41
CA TYR A 651 37.52 9.26 -6.19
C TYR A 651 38.68 8.78 -5.31
N ASN A 652 38.94 7.47 -5.33
CA ASN A 652 40.06 6.84 -4.65
C ASN A 652 40.99 6.17 -5.68
N PRO A 653 42.19 6.72 -5.94
CA PRO A 653 43.11 6.15 -6.93
C PRO A 653 43.65 4.76 -6.53
N ALA A 654 43.57 4.40 -5.25
CA ALA A 654 44.04 3.10 -4.76
C ALA A 654 43.06 1.95 -5.03
N ASN A 655 41.81 2.25 -5.39
CA ASN A 655 40.82 1.23 -5.74
C ASN A 655 41.08 0.66 -7.16
N PRO A 656 40.61 -0.57 -7.45
CA PRO A 656 40.57 -1.07 -8.82
C PRO A 656 39.79 -0.12 -9.73
N ALA A 657 40.15 -0.05 -11.01
CA ALA A 657 39.67 0.97 -11.96
C ALA A 657 38.14 1.14 -11.99
N GLU A 658 37.39 0.04 -11.89
CA GLU A 658 35.93 0.00 -11.88
C GLU A 658 35.27 0.49 -10.58
N TRP A 659 36.05 0.61 -9.49
CA TRP A 659 35.62 1.07 -8.16
C TRP A 659 36.34 2.36 -7.73
N GLN A 660 37.06 3.02 -8.63
CA GLN A 660 37.76 4.25 -8.29
C GLN A 660 36.81 5.41 -8.01
N VAL A 661 35.61 5.43 -8.58
CA VAL A 661 34.57 6.43 -8.31
C VAL A 661 33.42 5.78 -7.55
N GLU A 662 33.03 6.39 -6.43
CA GLU A 662 31.96 5.90 -5.56
C GLU A 662 30.95 6.99 -5.23
N MET A 663 29.68 6.59 -5.06
CA MET A 663 28.65 7.44 -4.45
C MET A 663 28.57 7.17 -2.95
N GLY A 664 28.52 8.23 -2.14
CA GLY A 664 28.27 8.10 -0.70
C GLY A 664 26.90 7.48 -0.38
N ASN A 665 26.75 6.89 0.81
CA ASN A 665 25.47 6.36 1.33
C ASN A 665 24.54 7.48 1.81
N ILE A 666 24.35 8.49 0.96
CA ILE A 666 23.69 9.76 1.34
C ILE A 666 22.22 9.58 1.67
N GLY A 667 21.54 8.56 1.13
CA GLY A 667 20.16 8.26 1.51
C GLY A 667 20.06 7.84 2.98
N GLN A 668 21.01 7.04 3.46
CA GLN A 668 21.11 6.69 4.88
C GLN A 668 21.51 7.90 5.75
N HIS A 669 22.45 8.73 5.28
CA HIS A 669 22.88 9.93 5.99
C HIS A 669 21.71 10.90 6.18
N TYR A 670 20.95 11.14 5.11
CA TYR A 670 19.79 12.02 5.13
C TYR A 670 18.68 11.48 6.02
N TYR A 671 18.37 10.19 5.95
CA TYR A 671 17.38 9.58 6.85
C TYR A 671 17.74 9.81 8.32
N ARG A 672 19.01 9.57 8.70
CA ARG A 672 19.49 9.80 10.07
C ARG A 672 19.42 11.28 10.46
N TRP A 673 19.85 12.19 9.58
CA TRP A 673 19.77 13.62 9.85
C TRP A 673 18.33 14.15 9.98
N ARG A 674 17.40 13.59 9.20
CA ARG A 674 15.99 13.99 9.22
C ARG A 674 15.22 13.44 10.42
N TYR A 675 15.49 12.19 10.82
CA TYR A 675 14.69 11.50 11.84
C TYR A 675 15.43 11.14 13.14
N GLY A 676 16.76 11.24 13.17
CA GLY A 676 17.61 10.74 14.25
C GLY A 676 17.77 11.66 15.48
N GLY A 677 17.24 12.88 15.42
CA GLY A 677 17.41 13.89 16.49
C GLY A 677 18.69 14.70 16.34
#